data_AF-A0A3N9V809-F1
#
_entry.id   AF-A0A3N9V809-F1
#
_cell.length_a   1.000
_cell.length_b   1.000
_cell.length_c   1.000
_cell.angle_alpha   90.00
_cell.angle_beta   90.00
_cell.angle_gamma   90.00
#
_symmetry.space_group_name_H-M   'P 1'
#
loop_
_entity.id
_entity.type
_entity.pdbx_description
1 polymer ?
#
loop_
_entity_poly.entity_id
_entity_poly.type
_entity_poly.pdbx_seq_one_letter_code
_entity_poly.pdbx_strand_id
1 'polypeptide(L)'
;MNRLPYTPIAGAAQLKKLRNALAIIHCRRLVSTFQKEAEGTISHDQAKRVTYLTELFSRIHREIFQDWKEQAITVDRPGAMAEAEKRKRFREVIESLVLNEDENKDTALFDNNGFVIKTDNIAERLARFYHAMRAVKPFGYGNKLTLDFFMIALSNLPAFSGVYEQGLDFRRLEARDAEVLHDSGSSLAEVTDAFRRAMDPTRTRCLENSANGYGKWPEKKTFVFGMPFLRHRTADGIDCLVTVNGGLVPLSSLREEQIPLGVHFADYPLSLSENVIGYLPGTESLRGKADIDGIPIGPNGEAPLFCLDVNILTGLRSPSHTEFVELLKECAGEKTPVFTLANNLELRDQLIEAADDDQRLRRGVEIAYERLSNIASKLDRTKEAIFSSKAPVDAPVLFLCMGGAGAGKTAVEEIARAHCGENFVTASLDEFRKQSDLYVVLTAANHHSDDYIYVEPFANTLRDWVASQARVDQINLLYDGTSIPYIPRYSGIVDTFKQAGFTTFIAAVDAFIVKPRGREEELPREAAIGSVKHRFEKTGRALPWVVAVDKHIRAPGAFLDALEHTALDKLSLFANDGEMDRHYLVAETFSFTVDQVRDLQERQRNGTLAEALRELIRERDSSTLRGLAGGDPDRLEELMARIPAWSEANVGYQVYSYKNEHRVLVIYNARRMVDFLEKGQLNPNASGEEGLLHKHASLAFHIDPRTRAPWTIRLQDSAAERIPDDRLQRFYRSGL
;
A
#
# COMPACT_ATOMS: atom_id res chain seq x y z
N MET A 1 -8.26 37.79 25.46
CA MET A 1 -9.12 36.59 25.40
C MET A 1 -8.77 35.71 26.58
N ASN A 2 -9.69 35.58 27.54
CA ASN A 2 -9.54 34.67 28.67
C ASN A 2 -9.47 33.23 28.12
N ARG A 3 -8.34 32.54 28.29
CA ARG A 3 -8.23 31.11 28.03
C ARG A 3 -9.17 30.41 29.03
N LEU A 4 -10.30 29.88 28.53
CA LEU A 4 -11.14 28.98 29.31
C LEU A 4 -10.25 27.85 29.86
N PRO A 5 -10.42 27.44 31.14
CA PRO A 5 -9.66 26.33 31.70
C PRO A 5 -9.88 25.09 30.84
N TYR A 6 -8.78 24.44 30.45
CA TYR A 6 -8.79 23.24 29.62
C TYR A 6 -9.52 22.13 30.39
N THR A 7 -10.77 21.85 30.05
CA THR A 7 -11.44 20.64 30.53
C THR A 7 -10.71 19.45 29.93
N PRO A 8 -10.18 18.51 30.73
CA PRO A 8 -9.49 17.34 30.19
C PRO A 8 -10.48 16.49 29.39
N ILE A 9 -10.24 16.36 28.09
CA ILE A 9 -11.09 15.61 27.17
C ILE A 9 -10.84 14.11 27.35
N ALA A 10 -11.92 13.33 27.43
CA ALA A 10 -11.84 11.88 27.50
C ALA A 10 -11.05 11.33 26.30
N GLY A 11 -10.16 10.37 26.56
CA GLY A 11 -9.36 9.76 25.47
C GLY A 11 -8.21 10.61 24.92
N ALA A 12 -7.87 11.76 25.53
CA ALA A 12 -6.79 12.64 25.04
C ALA A 12 -5.46 11.91 24.77
N ALA A 13 -5.11 10.90 25.59
CA ALA A 13 -3.92 10.08 25.38
C ALA A 13 -4.00 9.25 24.08
N GLN A 14 -5.15 8.65 23.78
CA GLN A 14 -5.36 7.86 22.58
C GLN A 14 -5.45 8.75 21.33
N LEU A 15 -6.11 9.91 21.42
CA LEU A 15 -6.13 10.91 20.35
C LEU A 15 -4.72 11.44 20.05
N LYS A 16 -3.88 11.64 21.07
CA LYS A 16 -2.46 11.99 20.88
C LYS A 16 -1.69 10.91 20.13
N LYS A 17 -1.93 9.61 20.43
CA LYS A 17 -1.35 8.49 19.68
C LYS A 17 -1.81 8.51 18.22
N LEU A 18 -3.11 8.70 17.97
CA LEU A 18 -3.68 8.84 16.62
C LEU A 18 -3.03 9.96 15.82
N ARG A 19 -2.95 11.16 16.38
CA ARG A 19 -2.26 12.30 15.74
C ARG A 19 -0.82 11.97 15.37
N ASN A 20 -0.08 11.34 16.28
CA ASN A 20 1.32 11.01 16.04
C ASN A 20 1.47 9.93 14.96
N ALA A 21 0.60 8.91 14.94
CA ALA A 21 0.62 7.85 13.94
C ALA A 21 0.34 8.40 12.53
N LEU A 22 -0.65 9.29 12.38
CA LEU A 22 -0.93 10.02 11.14
C LEU A 22 0.29 10.84 10.70
N ALA A 23 0.87 11.61 11.61
CA ALA A 23 2.03 12.45 11.31
C ALA A 23 3.26 11.66 10.87
N ILE A 24 3.53 10.50 11.47
CA ILE A 24 4.63 9.62 11.06
C ILE A 24 4.42 9.09 9.63
N ILE A 25 3.18 8.75 9.24
CA ILE A 25 2.88 8.35 7.86
C ILE A 25 3.15 9.50 6.88
N HIS A 26 2.70 10.71 7.20
CA HIS A 26 2.96 11.89 6.36
C HIS A 26 4.45 12.24 6.29
N CYS A 27 5.20 12.14 7.39
CA CYS A 27 6.66 12.29 7.37
C CYS A 27 7.31 11.38 6.33
N ARG A 28 6.93 10.10 6.26
CA ARG A 28 7.51 9.15 5.29
C ARG A 28 7.24 9.56 3.84
N ARG A 29 6.08 10.15 3.55
CA ARG A 29 5.76 10.69 2.22
C ARG A 29 6.66 11.89 1.91
N LEU A 30 6.79 12.80 2.87
CA LEU A 30 7.57 14.04 2.72
C LEU A 30 9.06 13.84 2.55
N VAL A 31 9.66 12.79 3.14
CA VAL A 31 11.09 12.50 2.95
C VAL A 31 11.44 12.46 1.46
N SER A 32 10.61 11.76 0.66
CA SER A 32 10.85 11.60 -0.77
C SER A 32 10.65 12.90 -1.56
N THR A 33 9.71 13.76 -1.14
CA THR A 33 9.44 15.05 -1.76
C THR A 33 10.60 16.02 -1.52
N PHE A 34 11.06 16.13 -0.27
CA PHE A 34 12.16 17.05 0.07
C PHE A 34 13.48 16.64 -0.57
N GLN A 35 13.75 15.34 -0.73
CA GLN A 35 14.93 14.89 -1.47
C GLN A 35 14.93 15.42 -2.92
N LYS A 36 13.78 15.47 -3.58
CA LYS A 36 13.64 16.01 -4.94
C LYS A 36 13.70 17.54 -4.98
N GLU A 37 13.12 18.21 -4.00
CA GLU A 37 13.06 19.67 -3.94
C GLU A 37 14.39 20.32 -3.51
N ALA A 38 15.25 19.60 -2.79
CA ALA A 38 16.45 20.17 -2.20
C ALA A 38 17.51 20.63 -3.22
N GLU A 39 17.44 20.14 -4.47
CA GLU A 39 18.28 20.59 -5.60
C GLU A 39 18.09 22.08 -5.95
N GLY A 40 16.90 22.65 -5.67
CA GLY A 40 16.61 24.07 -5.92
C GLY A 40 17.20 25.04 -4.89
N THR A 41 17.83 24.55 -3.82
CA THR A 41 18.27 25.39 -2.68
C THR A 41 19.74 25.84 -2.76
N ILE A 42 20.39 25.62 -3.91
CA ILE A 42 21.82 25.86 -4.15
C ILE A 42 22.16 27.36 -4.18
N SER A 43 21.20 28.25 -4.49
CA SER A 43 21.45 29.69 -4.71
C SER A 43 20.96 30.63 -3.59
N HIS A 44 20.83 30.14 -2.35
CA HIS A 44 20.35 30.98 -1.22
C HIS A 44 21.51 31.61 -0.43
N ASP A 45 21.55 32.95 -0.41
CA ASP A 45 22.34 33.78 0.51
C ASP A 45 21.83 33.68 1.97
N GLN A 46 22.50 34.33 2.92
CA GLN A 46 22.18 34.32 4.36
C GLN A 46 20.68 34.57 4.65
N ALA A 47 20.12 35.67 4.14
CA ALA A 47 18.73 36.06 4.42
C ALA A 47 17.72 35.09 3.80
N LYS A 48 17.98 34.63 2.57
CA LYS A 48 17.18 33.59 1.91
C LYS A 48 17.27 32.26 2.65
N ARG A 49 18.43 31.90 3.19
CA ARG A 49 18.64 30.65 3.95
C ARG A 49 17.83 30.64 5.25
N VAL A 50 17.88 31.72 6.03
CA VAL A 50 17.07 31.84 7.27
C VAL A 50 15.58 31.79 6.95
N THR A 51 15.14 32.48 5.89
CA THR A 51 13.74 32.46 5.44
C THR A 51 13.32 31.06 5.02
N TYR A 52 14.13 30.38 4.22
CA TYR A 52 13.89 29.01 3.79
C TYR A 52 13.79 28.03 4.97
N LEU A 53 14.71 28.07 5.94
CA LEU A 53 14.70 27.17 7.10
C LEU A 53 13.48 27.42 8.00
N THR A 54 13.08 28.70 8.15
CA THR A 54 11.86 29.09 8.86
C THR A 54 10.60 28.52 8.17
N GLU A 55 10.53 28.66 6.85
CA GLU A 55 9.42 28.14 6.06
C GLU A 55 9.40 26.61 6.07
N LEU A 56 10.56 25.95 5.94
CA LEU A 56 10.70 24.50 5.98
C LEU A 56 10.16 23.93 7.30
N PHE A 57 10.55 24.48 8.45
CA PHE A 57 10.08 24.03 9.76
C PHE A 57 8.55 24.16 9.89
N SER A 58 8.01 25.31 9.44
CA SER A 58 6.57 25.59 9.48
C SER A 58 5.78 24.72 8.51
N ARG A 59 6.33 24.48 7.31
CA ARG A 59 5.79 23.60 6.27
C ARG A 59 5.73 22.15 6.74
N ILE A 60 6.81 21.64 7.35
CA ILE A 60 6.84 20.31 7.96
C ILE A 60 5.68 20.14 8.91
N HIS A 61 5.51 21.05 9.88
CA HIS A 61 4.41 20.95 10.84
C HIS A 61 3.05 21.02 10.15
N ARG A 62 2.88 21.92 9.17
CA ARG A 62 1.62 22.09 8.44
C ARG A 62 1.21 20.80 7.73
N GLU A 63 2.15 20.17 7.02
CA GLU A 63 1.88 19.01 6.18
C GLU A 63 1.75 17.73 7.00
N ILE A 64 2.59 17.49 8.01
CA ILE A 64 2.50 16.25 8.80
C ILE A 64 1.30 16.24 9.75
N PHE A 65 0.76 17.40 10.13
CA PHE A 65 -0.40 17.51 11.00
C PHE A 65 -1.67 18.02 10.29
N GLN A 66 -1.71 17.97 8.96
CA GLN A 66 -2.84 18.48 8.18
C GLN A 66 -4.20 17.83 8.57
N ASP A 67 -4.19 16.56 8.95
CA ASP A 67 -5.37 15.81 9.40
C ASP A 67 -5.92 16.27 10.76
N TRP A 68 -5.18 17.11 11.48
CA TRP A 68 -5.51 17.54 12.84
C TRP A 68 -6.09 18.96 12.93
N LYS A 69 -6.35 19.61 11.79
CA LYS A 69 -6.71 21.05 11.69
C LYS A 69 -8.07 21.46 12.29
N GLU A 70 -9.04 20.55 12.41
CA GLU A 70 -10.41 20.82 12.92
C GLU A 70 -10.77 20.03 14.19
N GLN A 71 -9.76 19.69 14.99
CA GLN A 71 -9.96 18.89 16.21
C GLN A 71 -10.47 19.75 17.35
N ALA A 72 -11.45 19.26 18.12
CA ALA A 72 -12.06 20.01 19.22
C ALA A 72 -11.05 20.44 20.28
N ILE A 73 -9.94 19.70 20.36
CA ILE A 73 -8.91 19.74 21.40
C ILE A 73 -7.77 20.70 21.07
N THR A 74 -7.76 21.37 19.92
CA THR A 74 -6.68 22.27 19.49
C THR A 74 -7.23 23.59 18.95
N VAL A 75 -6.67 24.70 19.42
CA VAL A 75 -7.00 26.04 18.91
C VAL A 75 -6.06 26.46 17.78
N ASP A 76 -4.85 25.88 17.73
CA ASP A 76 -3.82 26.24 16.77
C ASP A 76 -3.95 25.46 15.47
N ARG A 77 -3.94 26.19 14.35
CA ARG A 77 -3.85 25.60 13.01
C ARG A 77 -2.46 24.98 12.78
N PRO A 78 -2.35 23.84 12.07
CA PRO A 78 -1.05 23.29 11.69
C PRO A 78 -0.14 24.33 11.02
N GLY A 79 1.09 24.47 11.52
CA GLY A 79 2.09 25.41 11.00
C GLY A 79 1.93 26.84 11.48
N ALA A 80 0.85 27.17 12.22
CA ALA A 80 0.64 28.50 12.78
C ALA A 80 1.27 28.61 14.17
N MET A 81 2.15 29.58 14.35
CA MET A 81 2.74 29.92 15.65
C MET A 81 1.97 31.09 16.27
N ALA A 82 1.01 30.82 17.14
CA ALA A 82 0.08 31.85 17.65
C ALA A 82 0.75 32.91 18.55
N GLU A 83 1.73 32.51 19.36
CA GLU A 83 2.36 33.37 20.38
C GLU A 83 3.53 34.19 19.79
N ALA A 84 3.43 35.53 19.85
CA ALA A 84 4.44 36.43 19.26
C ALA A 84 5.84 36.26 19.84
N GLU A 85 5.95 36.11 21.17
CA GLU A 85 7.23 35.87 21.85
C GLU A 85 7.88 34.56 21.40
N LYS A 86 7.10 33.48 21.27
CA LYS A 86 7.62 32.21 20.75
C LYS A 86 8.04 32.32 19.29
N ARG A 87 7.31 33.07 18.46
CA ARG A 87 7.71 33.35 17.07
C ARG A 87 9.05 34.06 16.98
N LYS A 88 9.27 35.08 17.83
CA LYS A 88 10.53 35.80 17.89
C LYS A 88 11.68 34.88 18.28
N ARG A 89 11.55 34.15 19.39
CA ARG A 89 12.56 33.18 19.87
C ARG A 89 12.82 32.07 18.86
N PHE A 90 11.77 31.56 18.21
CA PHE A 90 11.90 30.58 17.13
C PHE A 90 12.81 31.11 16.01
N ARG A 91 12.57 32.34 15.56
CA ARG A 91 13.35 32.96 14.48
C ARG A 91 14.80 33.18 14.90
N GLU A 92 15.05 33.65 16.12
CA GLU A 92 16.40 33.81 16.68
C GLU A 92 17.17 32.48 16.71
N VAL A 93 16.51 31.37 17.07
CA VAL A 93 17.14 30.03 17.08
C VAL A 93 17.39 29.49 15.65
N ILE A 94 16.52 29.80 14.68
CA ILE A 94 16.78 29.45 13.26
C ILE A 94 17.92 30.29 12.69
N GLU A 95 17.96 31.58 13.01
CA GLU A 95 19.02 32.50 12.60
C GLU A 95 20.39 32.04 13.11
N SER A 96 20.46 31.46 14.32
CA SER A 96 21.73 30.93 14.85
C SER A 96 22.34 29.79 14.01
N LEU A 97 21.60 29.21 13.05
CA LEU A 97 22.13 28.21 12.12
C LEU A 97 22.95 28.82 10.98
N VAL A 98 22.85 30.13 10.74
CA VAL A 98 23.58 30.81 9.66
C VAL A 98 24.55 31.81 10.26
N LEU A 99 25.79 31.81 9.81
CA LEU A 99 26.84 32.66 10.33
C LEU A 99 26.41 34.14 10.25
N ASN A 100 26.65 34.87 11.32
CA ASN A 100 26.52 36.31 11.40
C ASN A 100 27.84 36.86 11.95
N GLU A 101 28.76 37.14 11.03
CA GLU A 101 30.13 37.56 11.37
C GLU A 101 30.79 36.62 12.40
N ASP A 102 31.30 37.14 13.52
CA ASP A 102 31.91 36.35 14.60
C ASP A 102 30.94 36.08 15.78
N GLU A 103 29.70 36.59 15.76
CA GLU A 103 28.78 36.55 16.91
C GLU A 103 28.30 35.14 17.25
N ASN A 104 28.12 34.28 16.25
CA ASN A 104 27.55 32.93 16.39
C ASN A 104 28.41 31.84 15.74
N LYS A 105 29.72 32.10 15.59
CA LYS A 105 30.67 31.21 14.94
C LYS A 105 30.68 29.79 15.49
N ASP A 106 30.36 29.63 16.78
CA ASP A 106 30.32 28.34 17.48
C ASP A 106 28.98 27.59 17.36
N THR A 107 27.95 28.18 16.75
CA THR A 107 26.62 27.58 16.57
C THR A 107 26.19 27.46 15.11
N ALA A 108 26.71 28.32 14.23
CA ALA A 108 26.37 28.34 12.81
C ALA A 108 26.67 27.02 12.08
N LEU A 109 25.77 26.56 11.22
CA LEU A 109 25.99 25.43 10.31
C LEU A 109 26.32 25.90 8.89
N PHE A 110 25.79 27.06 8.50
CA PHE A 110 25.96 27.65 7.18
C PHE A 110 26.78 28.95 7.28
N ASP A 111 27.60 29.25 6.28
CA ASP A 111 28.25 30.56 6.14
C ASP A 111 27.29 31.61 5.54
N ASN A 112 27.76 32.84 5.37
CA ASN A 112 26.96 33.96 4.81
C ASN A 112 26.52 33.72 3.36
N ASN A 113 27.20 32.81 2.64
CA ASN A 113 26.90 32.42 1.27
C ASN A 113 26.00 31.16 1.22
N GLY A 114 25.61 30.63 2.38
CA GLY A 114 24.74 29.46 2.49
C GLY A 114 25.45 28.12 2.32
N PHE A 115 26.78 28.06 2.30
CA PHE A 115 27.55 26.83 2.28
C PHE A 115 27.68 26.25 3.68
N VAL A 116 27.73 24.92 3.79
CA VAL A 116 27.92 24.27 5.09
C VAL A 116 29.37 24.40 5.56
N ILE A 117 29.55 24.79 6.82
CA ILE A 117 30.85 24.97 7.45
C ILE A 117 31.35 23.60 7.95
N LYS A 118 32.50 23.15 7.44
CA LYS A 118 33.14 21.92 7.94
C LYS A 118 33.85 22.20 9.28
N THR A 119 33.35 21.58 10.34
CA THR A 119 33.93 21.64 11.68
C THR A 119 33.93 20.27 12.38
N ASP A 120 34.84 20.12 13.35
CA ASP A 120 34.94 18.90 14.19
C ASP A 120 33.84 18.85 15.27
N ASN A 121 33.24 20.00 15.62
CA ASN A 121 32.21 20.10 16.65
C ASN A 121 30.77 20.14 16.10
N ILE A 122 30.55 19.67 14.87
CA ILE A 122 29.23 19.69 14.21
C ILE A 122 28.10 19.09 15.06
N ALA A 123 28.37 17.98 15.77
CA ALA A 123 27.39 17.34 16.65
C ALA A 123 26.96 18.26 17.79
N GLU A 124 27.89 19.06 18.34
CA GLU A 124 27.58 20.05 19.38
C GLU A 124 26.72 21.20 18.83
N ARG A 125 27.03 21.68 17.62
CA ARG A 125 26.23 22.74 16.95
C ARG A 125 24.78 22.29 16.74
N LEU A 126 24.59 21.08 16.21
CA LEU A 126 23.28 20.46 16.04
C LEU A 126 22.55 20.26 17.37
N ALA A 127 23.27 19.80 18.41
CA ALA A 127 22.72 19.61 19.74
C ALA A 127 22.29 20.92 20.40
N ARG A 128 23.07 22.01 20.24
CA ARG A 128 22.72 23.35 20.73
C ARG A 128 21.43 23.85 20.09
N PHE A 129 21.31 23.72 18.77
CA PHE A 129 20.08 24.06 18.05
C PHE A 129 18.89 23.22 18.54
N TYR A 130 19.05 21.89 18.60
CA TYR A 130 17.99 20.98 19.04
C TYR A 130 17.54 21.29 20.47
N HIS A 131 18.48 21.53 21.39
CA HIS A 131 18.22 21.88 22.78
C HIS A 131 17.46 23.21 22.91
N ALA A 132 17.91 24.25 22.19
CA ALA A 132 17.25 25.55 22.17
C ALA A 132 15.82 25.46 21.59
N MET A 133 15.65 24.79 20.45
CA MET A 133 14.35 24.67 19.78
C MET A 133 13.32 23.89 20.61
N ARG A 134 13.77 22.88 21.38
CA ARG A 134 12.92 22.16 22.35
C ARG A 134 12.35 23.04 23.45
N ALA A 135 13.06 24.10 23.84
CA ALA A 135 12.60 25.05 24.84
C ALA A 135 11.56 26.02 24.25
N VAL A 136 11.69 26.40 22.98
CA VAL A 136 10.78 27.34 22.31
C VAL A 136 9.36 26.76 22.18
N LYS A 137 9.23 25.51 21.73
CA LYS A 137 7.95 24.83 21.45
C LYS A 137 6.99 25.75 20.65
N PRO A 138 7.35 26.11 19.41
CA PRO A 138 6.65 27.15 18.64
C PRO A 138 5.16 26.86 18.36
N PHE A 139 4.74 25.60 18.40
CA PHE A 139 3.38 25.17 18.11
C PHE A 139 2.65 24.69 19.38
N GLY A 140 1.32 24.68 19.39
CA GLY A 140 0.53 24.14 20.51
C GLY A 140 0.66 22.61 20.69
N TYR A 141 1.10 21.90 19.65
CA TYR A 141 1.31 20.46 19.67
C TYR A 141 2.39 20.05 18.66
N GLY A 142 2.72 18.76 18.60
CA GLY A 142 3.54 18.21 17.50
C GLY A 142 5.03 18.60 17.47
N ASN A 143 5.45 19.61 18.25
CA ASN A 143 6.80 20.20 18.22
C ASN A 143 7.94 19.20 18.14
N LYS A 144 7.89 18.14 18.96
CA LYS A 144 8.97 17.15 19.00
C LYS A 144 9.12 16.42 17.66
N LEU A 145 8.03 15.87 17.14
CA LEU A 145 8.07 15.12 15.88
C LEU A 145 8.48 16.03 14.72
N THR A 146 7.99 17.28 14.71
CA THR A 146 8.43 18.29 13.74
C THR A 146 9.94 18.55 13.83
N LEU A 147 10.47 18.73 15.05
CA LEU A 147 11.89 18.97 15.26
C LEU A 147 12.74 17.76 14.85
N ASP A 148 12.37 16.55 15.28
CA ASP A 148 13.09 15.32 14.92
C ASP A 148 13.13 15.14 13.39
N PHE A 149 12.01 15.38 12.70
CA PHE A 149 11.94 15.34 11.24
C PHE A 149 12.75 16.46 10.59
N PHE A 150 12.70 17.68 11.13
CA PHE A 150 13.48 18.80 10.63
C PHE A 150 14.98 18.54 10.72
N MET A 151 15.48 17.90 11.78
CA MET A 151 16.90 17.54 11.88
C MET A 151 17.34 16.60 10.76
N ILE A 152 16.53 15.59 10.44
CA ILE A 152 16.80 14.67 9.32
C ILE A 152 16.68 15.38 7.97
N ALA A 153 15.68 16.23 7.79
CA ALA A 153 15.52 17.02 6.57
C ALA A 153 16.71 17.96 6.34
N LEU A 154 17.19 18.60 7.41
CA LEU A 154 18.37 19.47 7.41
C LEU A 154 19.64 18.72 7.00
N SER A 155 19.87 17.51 7.55
CA SER A 155 21.04 16.71 7.19
C SER A 155 21.00 16.14 5.78
N ASN A 156 19.81 16.04 5.18
CA ASN A 156 19.60 15.54 3.83
C ASN A 156 19.66 16.65 2.76
N LEU A 157 19.87 17.91 3.14
CA LEU A 157 20.12 18.97 2.17
C LEU A 157 21.42 18.69 1.40
N PRO A 158 21.48 18.85 0.06
CA PRO A 158 22.69 18.63 -0.73
C PRO A 158 23.91 19.36 -0.21
N ALA A 159 23.72 20.60 0.28
CA ALA A 159 24.78 21.39 0.89
C ALA A 159 25.37 20.73 2.16
N PHE A 160 24.54 20.06 2.96
CA PHE A 160 24.98 19.35 4.15
C PHE A 160 25.63 18.01 3.79
N SER A 161 24.98 17.19 2.97
CA SER A 161 25.51 15.88 2.56
C SER A 161 26.81 16.00 1.76
N GLY A 162 27.05 17.12 1.05
CA GLY A 162 28.30 17.39 0.36
C GLY A 162 29.51 17.62 1.30
N VAL A 163 29.27 17.97 2.57
CA VAL A 163 30.31 18.16 3.59
C VAL A 163 30.35 17.01 4.59
N TYR A 164 29.18 16.46 4.94
CA TYR A 164 28.97 15.38 5.89
C TYR A 164 28.19 14.23 5.23
N GLU A 165 28.90 13.42 4.43
CA GLU A 165 28.34 12.40 3.52
C GLU A 165 27.30 11.45 4.14
N GLN A 166 27.47 11.08 5.41
CA GLN A 166 26.66 10.06 6.07
C GLN A 166 25.46 10.62 6.88
N GLY A 167 25.29 11.95 6.91
CA GLY A 167 24.14 12.65 7.49
C GLY A 167 23.80 12.28 8.94
N LEU A 168 22.57 12.62 9.36
CA LEU A 168 21.99 12.18 10.63
C LEU A 168 21.09 10.96 10.44
N ASP A 169 21.17 10.00 11.36
CA ASP A 169 20.25 8.87 11.42
C ASP A 169 20.01 8.45 12.87
N PHE A 170 18.80 8.68 13.41
CA PHE A 170 18.48 8.32 14.79
C PHE A 170 18.31 6.81 15.02
N ARG A 171 18.43 5.96 13.99
CA ARG A 171 18.54 4.51 14.18
C ARG A 171 19.90 4.10 14.77
N ARG A 172 20.91 4.99 14.71
CA ARG A 172 22.27 4.78 15.24
C ARG A 172 22.40 5.11 16.74
N LEU A 173 21.34 5.61 17.36
CA LEU A 173 21.26 5.92 18.79
C LEU A 173 21.40 4.66 19.67
N GLU A 174 21.77 4.86 20.93
CA GLU A 174 21.57 3.89 22.01
C GLU A 174 20.20 4.07 22.68
N ALA A 175 19.77 3.08 23.47
CA ALA A 175 18.51 3.14 24.22
C ALA A 175 18.38 4.42 25.07
N ARG A 176 19.44 4.78 25.81
CA ARG A 176 19.47 5.97 26.67
C ARG A 176 19.39 7.28 25.87
N ASP A 177 19.94 7.32 24.66
CA ASP A 177 19.91 8.54 23.85
C ASP A 177 18.47 8.90 23.47
N ALA A 178 17.63 7.90 23.20
CA ALA A 178 16.22 8.14 22.92
C ALA A 178 15.53 8.80 24.14
N GLU A 179 15.81 8.35 25.36
CA GLU A 179 15.30 8.98 26.59
C GLU A 179 15.81 10.42 26.73
N VAL A 180 17.10 10.66 26.51
CA VAL A 180 17.74 11.99 26.56
C VAL A 180 17.11 12.98 25.56
N LEU A 181 16.86 12.53 24.33
CA LEU A 181 16.21 13.36 23.31
C LEU A 181 14.72 13.59 23.61
N HIS A 182 14.10 12.79 24.49
CA HIS A 182 12.72 12.97 24.95
C HIS A 182 12.61 13.85 26.21
N ASP A 183 13.55 13.77 27.15
CA ASP A 183 13.52 14.50 28.41
C ASP A 183 13.98 15.96 28.26
N SER A 184 13.08 16.93 28.50
CA SER A 184 13.41 18.36 28.41
C SER A 184 14.41 18.82 29.48
N GLY A 185 14.66 18.03 30.52
CA GLY A 185 15.67 18.27 31.53
C GLY A 185 17.09 17.82 31.16
N SER A 186 17.26 17.11 30.04
CA SER A 186 18.59 16.62 29.64
C SER A 186 19.58 17.75 29.38
N SER A 187 20.83 17.50 29.79
CA SER A 187 21.92 18.45 29.62
C SER A 187 22.35 18.56 28.16
N LEU A 188 22.96 19.70 27.79
CA LEU A 188 23.51 19.89 26.44
C LEU A 188 24.59 18.83 26.11
N ALA A 189 25.37 18.40 27.11
CA ALA A 189 26.39 17.37 26.94
C ALA A 189 25.77 16.03 26.54
N GLU A 190 24.71 15.59 27.23
CA GLU A 190 24.00 14.35 26.90
C GLU A 190 23.38 14.40 25.51
N VAL A 191 22.76 15.54 25.15
CA VAL A 191 22.21 15.73 23.79
C VAL A 191 23.33 15.70 22.74
N THR A 192 24.48 16.30 23.03
CA THR A 192 25.65 16.28 22.13
C THR A 192 26.15 14.87 21.87
N ASP A 193 26.23 14.03 22.91
CA ASP A 193 26.63 12.64 22.78
C ASP A 193 25.64 11.83 21.93
N ALA A 194 24.33 12.07 22.08
CA ALA A 194 23.32 11.46 21.22
C ALA A 194 23.50 11.86 19.75
N PHE A 195 23.78 13.13 19.46
CA PHE A 195 24.04 13.59 18.09
C PHE A 195 25.35 13.04 17.51
N ARG A 196 26.42 12.91 18.31
CA ARG A 196 27.66 12.24 17.88
C ARG A 196 27.38 10.81 17.39
N ARG A 197 26.57 10.06 18.13
CA ARG A 197 26.19 8.68 17.77
C ARG A 197 25.27 8.63 16.56
N ALA A 198 24.32 9.57 16.43
CA ALA A 198 23.45 9.69 15.25
C ALA A 198 24.24 9.98 13.96
N MET A 199 25.40 10.64 14.06
CA MET A 199 26.28 10.95 12.93
C MET A 199 27.32 9.86 12.64
N ASP A 200 27.51 8.88 13.53
CA ASP A 200 28.54 7.86 13.39
C ASP A 200 28.08 6.72 12.43
N PRO A 201 28.63 6.65 11.20
CA PRO A 201 28.18 5.67 10.22
C PRO A 201 28.46 4.21 10.63
N THR A 202 29.44 3.98 11.51
CA THR A 202 29.83 2.63 11.96
C THR A 202 28.75 1.97 12.82
N ARG A 203 27.78 2.75 13.31
CA ARG A 203 26.64 2.29 14.11
C ARG A 203 25.43 1.88 13.30
N THR A 204 25.51 1.95 11.97
CA THR A 204 24.40 1.60 11.08
C THR A 204 24.06 0.11 11.23
N ARG A 205 22.79 -0.18 11.51
CA ARG A 205 22.26 -1.56 11.59
C ARG A 205 21.55 -1.89 10.29
N CYS A 206 21.96 -2.98 9.64
CA CYS A 206 21.29 -3.49 8.46
C CYS A 206 20.16 -4.44 8.84
N LEU A 207 19.22 -4.62 7.92
CA LEU A 207 18.22 -5.68 8.00
C LEU A 207 18.90 -7.02 7.69
N GLU A 208 18.86 -7.95 8.65
CA GLU A 208 19.43 -9.29 8.51
C GLU A 208 18.44 -10.24 7.82
N ASN A 209 18.29 -10.12 6.51
CA ASN A 209 17.46 -11.03 5.73
C ASN A 209 18.15 -12.38 5.53
N SER A 210 17.42 -13.46 5.79
CA SER A 210 17.78 -14.81 5.37
C SER A 210 17.07 -15.19 4.07
N ALA A 211 17.74 -15.97 3.22
CA ALA A 211 17.13 -16.53 2.03
C ALA A 211 15.96 -17.45 2.43
N ASN A 212 14.81 -17.27 1.79
CA ASN A 212 13.59 -18.03 2.11
C ASN A 212 13.18 -17.94 3.59
N GLY A 213 13.45 -16.81 4.28
CA GLY A 213 13.07 -16.62 5.69
C GLY A 213 11.58 -16.84 5.99
N TYR A 214 10.74 -16.77 4.96
CA TYR A 214 9.30 -17.06 5.01
C TYR A 214 8.90 -18.43 4.44
N GLY A 215 9.81 -19.14 3.76
CA GLY A 215 9.60 -20.44 3.10
C GLY A 215 10.05 -20.44 1.63
N LYS A 216 9.95 -21.60 0.97
CA LYS A 216 10.32 -21.78 -0.45
C LYS A 216 9.07 -22.03 -1.31
N TRP A 217 8.91 -21.23 -2.35
CA TRP A 217 7.80 -21.34 -3.29
C TRP A 217 8.15 -22.45 -4.28
N PRO A 218 7.21 -23.32 -4.66
CA PRO A 218 7.49 -24.37 -5.63
C PRO A 218 7.65 -23.74 -7.02
N GLU A 219 8.91 -23.67 -7.46
CA GLU A 219 9.28 -23.24 -8.81
C GLU A 219 9.50 -24.46 -9.68
N LYS A 220 8.45 -24.88 -10.36
CA LYS A 220 8.48 -26.05 -11.25
C LYS A 220 8.83 -25.63 -12.68
N LYS A 221 9.98 -24.99 -12.84
CA LYS A 221 10.52 -24.54 -14.14
C LYS A 221 11.93 -25.07 -14.39
N THR A 222 12.32 -25.12 -15.66
CA THR A 222 13.69 -25.43 -16.08
C THR A 222 14.02 -24.68 -17.36
N PHE A 223 15.30 -24.37 -17.57
CA PHE A 223 15.76 -23.72 -18.79
C PHE A 223 16.25 -24.77 -19.78
N VAL A 224 15.70 -24.72 -20.99
CA VAL A 224 16.09 -25.59 -22.11
C VAL A 224 16.39 -24.66 -23.28
N PHE A 225 17.64 -24.70 -23.75
CA PHE A 225 18.15 -23.80 -24.80
C PHE A 225 17.91 -22.31 -24.52
N GLY A 226 18.09 -21.90 -23.26
CA GLY A 226 17.89 -20.51 -22.82
C GLY A 226 16.43 -20.08 -22.65
N MET A 227 15.45 -20.97 -22.88
CA MET A 227 14.02 -20.69 -22.69
C MET A 227 13.46 -21.37 -21.43
N PRO A 228 12.63 -20.68 -20.63
CA PRO A 228 12.04 -21.26 -19.44
C PRO A 228 10.78 -22.08 -19.79
N PHE A 229 10.80 -23.36 -19.44
CA PHE A 229 9.66 -24.27 -19.63
C PHE A 229 9.11 -24.75 -18.29
N LEU A 230 7.82 -25.06 -18.28
CA LEU A 230 7.18 -25.75 -17.17
C LEU A 230 7.72 -27.18 -17.08
N ARG A 231 8.13 -27.59 -15.87
CA ARG A 231 8.74 -28.90 -15.59
C ARG A 231 7.88 -29.70 -14.62
N HIS A 232 7.78 -31.00 -14.87
CA HIS A 232 7.24 -31.96 -13.92
C HIS A 232 8.18 -33.15 -13.77
N ARG A 233 8.19 -33.78 -12.61
CA ARG A 233 8.93 -35.03 -12.38
C ARG A 233 7.93 -36.14 -12.09
N THR A 234 7.90 -37.17 -12.93
CA THR A 234 6.96 -38.29 -12.81
C THR A 234 7.19 -39.10 -11.54
N ALA A 235 6.25 -40.00 -11.20
CA ALA A 235 6.38 -40.93 -10.08
C ALA A 235 7.63 -41.83 -10.21
N ASP A 236 7.98 -42.20 -11.44
CA ASP A 236 9.19 -42.98 -11.77
C ASP A 236 10.47 -42.14 -11.77
N GLY A 237 10.39 -40.86 -11.41
CA GLY A 237 11.52 -39.97 -11.27
C GLY A 237 12.03 -39.36 -12.59
N ILE A 238 11.28 -39.47 -13.68
CA ILE A 238 11.63 -38.93 -15.00
C ILE A 238 11.31 -37.44 -15.04
N ASP A 239 12.30 -36.62 -15.38
CA ASP A 239 12.11 -35.20 -15.58
C ASP A 239 11.52 -34.92 -16.98
N CYS A 240 10.38 -34.25 -16.99
CA CYS A 240 9.62 -33.94 -18.20
C CYS A 240 9.36 -32.43 -18.31
N LEU A 241 9.30 -31.94 -19.55
CA LEU A 241 8.60 -30.71 -19.88
C LEU A 241 7.11 -30.99 -20.02
N VAL A 242 6.30 -29.95 -19.81
CA VAL A 242 4.83 -30.04 -19.87
C VAL A 242 4.35 -29.32 -21.14
N THR A 243 3.44 -29.92 -21.92
CA THR A 243 2.75 -29.26 -23.04
C THR A 243 1.54 -28.46 -22.56
N VAL A 244 0.99 -27.59 -23.39
CA VAL A 244 -0.17 -26.74 -23.03
C VAL A 244 -1.46 -27.51 -22.76
N ASN A 245 -1.57 -28.77 -23.19
CA ASN A 245 -2.67 -29.68 -22.84
C ASN A 245 -2.31 -30.66 -21.71
N GLY A 246 -1.17 -30.48 -21.05
CA GLY A 246 -0.72 -31.27 -19.90
C GLY A 246 0.09 -32.53 -20.24
N GLY A 247 0.41 -32.79 -21.50
CA GLY A 247 1.29 -33.90 -21.90
C GLY A 247 2.71 -33.77 -21.30
N LEU A 248 3.31 -34.90 -20.95
CA LEU A 248 4.63 -34.99 -20.32
C LEU A 248 5.66 -35.51 -21.32
N VAL A 249 6.59 -34.64 -21.71
CA VAL A 249 7.65 -34.92 -22.69
C VAL A 249 8.98 -35.07 -21.95
N PRO A 250 9.66 -36.24 -21.98
CA PRO A 250 10.93 -36.43 -21.29
C PRO A 250 11.98 -35.43 -21.77
N LEU A 251 12.69 -34.79 -20.83
CA LEU A 251 13.77 -33.86 -21.16
C LEU A 251 14.87 -34.51 -22.01
N SER A 252 15.13 -35.80 -21.81
CA SER A 252 16.10 -36.58 -22.59
C SER A 252 15.69 -36.82 -24.04
N SER A 253 14.43 -36.59 -24.39
CA SER A 253 13.92 -36.79 -25.76
C SER A 253 14.13 -35.55 -26.65
N LEU A 254 14.44 -34.40 -26.05
CA LEU A 254 14.61 -33.13 -26.76
C LEU A 254 16.03 -32.98 -27.27
N ARG A 255 16.17 -32.58 -28.53
CA ARG A 255 17.47 -32.29 -29.15
C ARG A 255 17.51 -30.86 -29.68
N GLU A 256 18.67 -30.22 -29.55
CA GLU A 256 18.85 -28.82 -29.93
C GLU A 256 18.59 -28.60 -31.43
N GLU A 257 18.94 -29.59 -32.26
CA GLU A 257 18.78 -29.54 -33.71
C GLU A 257 17.31 -29.50 -34.17
N GLN A 258 16.37 -29.78 -33.26
CA GLN A 258 14.92 -29.73 -33.54
C GLN A 258 14.34 -28.32 -33.37
N ILE A 259 15.12 -27.34 -32.90
CA ILE A 259 14.67 -25.96 -32.70
C ILE A 259 15.15 -25.08 -33.85
N PRO A 260 14.25 -24.61 -34.72
CA PRO A 260 14.61 -23.73 -35.81
C PRO A 260 15.05 -22.36 -35.28
N LEU A 261 16.21 -21.86 -35.74
CA LEU A 261 16.68 -20.51 -35.42
C LEU A 261 15.90 -19.47 -36.24
N GLY A 262 15.61 -18.33 -35.62
CA GLY A 262 15.01 -17.17 -36.31
C GLY A 262 13.49 -17.28 -36.56
N VAL A 263 12.83 -18.34 -36.10
CA VAL A 263 11.36 -18.49 -36.20
C VAL A 263 10.67 -18.18 -34.87
N HIS A 264 9.38 -17.87 -34.92
CA HIS A 264 8.59 -17.67 -33.71
C HIS A 264 8.29 -18.99 -33.01
N PHE A 265 8.15 -18.93 -31.68
CA PHE A 265 7.83 -20.10 -30.86
C PHE A 265 6.52 -20.79 -31.28
N ALA A 266 5.54 -20.02 -31.73
CA ALA A 266 4.26 -20.54 -32.21
C ALA A 266 4.41 -21.44 -33.46
N ASP A 267 5.49 -21.28 -34.23
CA ASP A 267 5.77 -22.05 -35.44
C ASP A 267 6.75 -23.23 -35.17
N TYR A 268 7.09 -23.50 -33.91
CA TYR A 268 7.92 -24.66 -33.57
C TYR A 268 7.19 -25.96 -33.90
N PRO A 269 7.90 -26.99 -34.42
CA PRO A 269 7.24 -28.20 -34.87
C PRO A 269 6.63 -28.95 -33.68
N LEU A 270 5.39 -29.39 -33.85
CA LEU A 270 4.68 -30.21 -32.85
C LEU A 270 5.38 -31.55 -32.60
N SER A 271 6.31 -31.97 -33.46
CA SER A 271 7.15 -33.16 -33.26
C SER A 271 8.01 -33.10 -31.99
N LEU A 272 8.28 -31.90 -31.46
CA LEU A 272 8.89 -31.71 -30.14
C LEU A 272 8.04 -32.30 -29.00
N SER A 273 6.77 -32.59 -29.26
CA SER A 273 5.80 -33.16 -28.32
C SER A 273 5.31 -34.56 -28.70
N GLU A 274 5.91 -35.22 -29.70
CA GLU A 274 5.49 -36.58 -30.11
C GLU A 274 5.75 -37.63 -29.02
N ASN A 275 6.79 -37.43 -28.20
CA ASN A 275 7.21 -38.37 -27.16
C ASN A 275 6.48 -38.15 -25.83
N VAL A 276 5.16 -37.97 -25.84
CA VAL A 276 4.37 -37.85 -24.62
C VAL A 276 4.29 -39.21 -23.92
N ILE A 277 4.90 -39.32 -22.73
CA ILE A 277 4.93 -40.55 -21.93
C ILE A 277 3.79 -40.64 -20.90
N GLY A 278 2.94 -39.61 -20.83
CA GLY A 278 1.85 -39.50 -19.89
C GLY A 278 1.31 -38.08 -19.82
N TYR A 279 0.34 -37.84 -18.94
CA TYR A 279 -0.24 -36.52 -18.74
C TYR A 279 -0.14 -36.10 -17.28
N LEU A 280 0.01 -34.80 -17.08
CA LEU A 280 -0.01 -34.14 -15.79
C LEU A 280 -1.39 -34.34 -15.14
N PRO A 281 -1.48 -34.92 -13.93
CA PRO A 281 -2.75 -35.11 -13.24
C PRO A 281 -3.47 -33.78 -13.01
N GLY A 282 -4.79 -33.72 -13.23
CA GLY A 282 -5.60 -32.50 -13.10
C GLY A 282 -5.79 -31.73 -14.41
N THR A 283 -5.26 -32.24 -15.53
CA THR A 283 -5.41 -31.65 -16.88
C THR A 283 -6.38 -32.43 -17.77
N GLU A 284 -7.15 -33.38 -17.21
CA GLU A 284 -8.06 -34.26 -17.96
C GLU A 284 -9.06 -33.48 -18.83
N SER A 285 -9.58 -32.36 -18.34
CA SER A 285 -10.54 -31.52 -19.04
C SER A 285 -9.98 -30.78 -20.25
N LEU A 286 -8.65 -30.75 -20.41
CA LEU A 286 -7.96 -30.14 -21.55
C LEU A 286 -7.76 -31.11 -22.71
N ARG A 287 -7.87 -32.42 -22.44
CA ARG A 287 -7.66 -33.47 -23.44
C ARG A 287 -8.82 -33.47 -24.44
N GLY A 288 -8.50 -33.48 -25.73
CA GLY A 288 -9.51 -33.48 -26.81
C GLY A 288 -10.13 -32.12 -27.12
N LYS A 289 -9.67 -31.03 -26.49
CA LYS A 289 -10.00 -29.68 -26.95
C LYS A 289 -9.30 -29.41 -28.28
N ALA A 290 -9.99 -28.70 -29.17
CA ALA A 290 -9.40 -28.24 -30.43
C ALA A 290 -8.40 -27.09 -30.23
N ASP A 291 -8.56 -26.33 -29.14
CA ASP A 291 -7.64 -25.26 -28.76
C ASP A 291 -7.53 -25.10 -27.23
N ILE A 292 -6.43 -24.50 -26.78
CA ILE A 292 -6.13 -24.15 -25.39
C ILE A 292 -5.85 -22.65 -25.30
N ASP A 293 -6.80 -21.89 -24.76
CA ASP A 293 -6.77 -20.42 -24.77
C ASP A 293 -6.44 -19.83 -26.16
N GLY A 294 -6.90 -20.46 -27.26
CA GLY A 294 -6.58 -20.08 -28.64
C GLY A 294 -5.27 -20.64 -29.20
N ILE A 295 -4.63 -21.64 -28.57
CA ILE A 295 -3.46 -22.36 -29.12
C ILE A 295 -4.07 -23.56 -29.81
N PRO A 296 -3.90 -23.73 -31.13
CA PRO A 296 -4.43 -24.90 -31.82
C PRO A 296 -3.77 -26.18 -31.31
N ILE A 297 -4.57 -27.22 -31.16
CA ILE A 297 -4.12 -28.58 -30.84
C ILE A 297 -4.20 -29.41 -32.12
N GLY A 298 -3.14 -30.20 -32.36
CA GLY A 298 -3.06 -31.09 -33.51
C GLY A 298 -4.21 -32.10 -33.53
N PRO A 299 -4.57 -32.62 -34.72
CA PRO A 299 -5.70 -33.53 -34.87
C PRO A 299 -5.56 -34.84 -34.06
N ASN A 300 -4.35 -35.25 -33.70
CA ASN A 300 -4.12 -36.42 -32.85
C ASN A 300 -3.78 -36.05 -31.40
N GLY A 301 -3.99 -34.78 -31.01
CA GLY A 301 -3.73 -34.28 -29.66
C GLY A 301 -2.32 -33.72 -29.42
N GLU A 302 -1.49 -33.59 -30.47
CA GLU A 302 -0.17 -32.98 -30.38
C GLU A 302 -0.28 -31.51 -29.97
N ALA A 303 0.55 -31.06 -29.04
CA ALA A 303 0.41 -29.74 -28.44
C ALA A 303 1.78 -29.12 -28.14
N PRO A 304 1.96 -27.81 -28.32
CA PRO A 304 3.25 -27.18 -28.07
C PRO A 304 3.66 -27.29 -26.60
N LEU A 305 4.97 -27.28 -26.37
CA LEU A 305 5.56 -27.19 -25.03
C LEU A 305 5.12 -25.89 -24.33
N PHE A 306 4.85 -25.96 -23.03
CA PHE A 306 4.47 -24.79 -22.24
C PHE A 306 5.72 -23.97 -21.90
N CYS A 307 5.99 -22.94 -22.71
CA CYS A 307 7.03 -21.95 -22.46
C CYS A 307 6.49 -20.79 -21.61
N LEU A 308 7.19 -20.46 -20.53
CA LEU A 308 6.84 -19.39 -19.59
C LEU A 308 7.24 -17.99 -20.10
N ASP A 309 7.98 -17.91 -21.21
CA ASP A 309 8.41 -16.65 -21.85
C ASP A 309 7.57 -16.31 -23.09
N VAL A 310 6.36 -16.86 -23.21
CA VAL A 310 5.40 -16.52 -24.26
C VAL A 310 4.27 -15.69 -23.65
N ASN A 311 3.99 -14.52 -24.22
CA ASN A 311 2.87 -13.70 -23.81
C ASN A 311 1.56 -14.44 -24.09
N ILE A 312 0.75 -14.67 -23.04
CA ILE A 312 -0.49 -15.45 -23.15
C ILE A 312 -1.47 -14.90 -24.19
N LEU A 313 -1.52 -13.58 -24.36
CA LEU A 313 -2.47 -12.88 -25.24
C LEU A 313 -2.04 -12.89 -26.70
N THR A 314 -0.75 -12.67 -26.98
CA THR A 314 -0.27 -12.53 -28.36
C THR A 314 0.41 -13.78 -28.90
N GLY A 315 0.78 -14.75 -28.05
CA GLY A 315 1.52 -15.95 -28.48
C GLY A 315 2.98 -15.67 -28.86
N LEU A 316 3.46 -14.44 -28.60
CA LEU A 316 4.81 -13.99 -28.96
C LEU A 316 5.72 -14.00 -27.72
N ARG A 317 7.01 -14.26 -27.94
CA ARG A 317 8.02 -14.10 -26.89
C ARG A 317 8.33 -12.63 -26.61
N SER A 318 8.92 -12.34 -25.46
CA SER A 318 9.18 -10.97 -24.99
C SER A 318 9.80 -10.02 -26.03
N PRO A 319 10.83 -10.40 -26.82
CA PRO A 319 11.37 -9.52 -27.86
C PRO A 319 10.36 -9.23 -28.99
N SER A 320 9.80 -10.28 -29.59
CA SER A 320 8.81 -10.15 -30.67
C SER A 320 7.53 -9.45 -30.24
N HIS A 321 7.10 -9.65 -28.99
CA HIS A 321 5.95 -8.95 -28.41
C HIS A 321 6.22 -7.45 -28.29
N THR A 322 7.44 -7.07 -27.90
CA THR A 322 7.82 -5.65 -27.80
C THR A 322 7.81 -4.99 -29.17
N GLU A 323 8.43 -5.62 -30.17
CA GLU A 323 8.43 -5.12 -31.56
C GLU A 323 7.01 -4.99 -32.12
N PHE A 324 6.16 -5.99 -31.88
CA PHE A 324 4.74 -5.95 -32.26
C PHE A 324 3.99 -4.79 -31.60
N VAL A 325 4.21 -4.54 -30.30
CA VAL A 325 3.55 -3.46 -29.57
C VAL A 325 4.03 -2.08 -30.06
N GLU A 326 5.32 -1.91 -30.36
CA GLU A 326 5.82 -0.65 -30.92
C GLU A 326 5.24 -0.39 -32.31
N LEU A 327 5.18 -1.42 -33.18
CA LEU A 327 4.53 -1.31 -34.49
C LEU A 327 3.04 -0.93 -34.36
N LEU A 328 2.33 -1.52 -33.39
CA LEU A 328 0.93 -1.18 -33.10
C LEU A 328 0.79 0.28 -32.68
N LYS A 329 1.71 0.80 -31.87
CA LYS A 329 1.70 2.22 -31.45
C LYS A 329 2.01 3.15 -32.61
N GLU A 330 2.92 2.79 -33.50
CA GLU A 330 3.23 3.58 -34.70
C GLU A 330 2.03 3.69 -35.63
N CYS A 331 1.29 2.60 -35.83
CA CYS A 331 0.15 2.56 -36.76
C CYS A 331 -1.15 3.09 -36.16
N ALA A 332 -1.44 2.76 -34.89
CA ALA A 332 -2.73 3.03 -34.25
C ALA A 332 -2.65 3.99 -33.05
N GLY A 333 -1.44 4.40 -32.63
CA GLY A 333 -1.20 5.37 -31.55
C GLY A 333 -0.76 4.75 -30.21
N GLU A 334 -0.04 5.54 -29.41
CA GLU A 334 0.61 5.16 -28.14
C GLU A 334 -0.29 4.48 -27.10
N LYS A 335 -1.59 4.80 -27.09
CA LYS A 335 -2.54 4.31 -26.08
C LYS A 335 -3.39 3.13 -26.56
N THR A 336 -3.09 2.58 -27.74
CA THR A 336 -3.91 1.54 -28.35
C THR A 336 -3.73 0.20 -27.65
N PRO A 337 -4.80 -0.39 -27.08
CA PRO A 337 -4.73 -1.72 -26.49
C PRO A 337 -4.47 -2.79 -27.55
N VAL A 338 -3.71 -3.84 -27.21
CA VAL A 338 -3.41 -4.96 -28.13
C VAL A 338 -4.67 -5.64 -28.67
N PHE A 339 -5.74 -5.72 -27.86
CA PHE A 339 -7.02 -6.29 -28.27
C PHE A 339 -7.74 -5.53 -29.39
N THR A 340 -7.31 -4.31 -29.73
CA THR A 340 -7.84 -3.58 -30.91
C THR A 340 -7.55 -4.32 -32.22
N LEU A 341 -6.53 -5.18 -32.25
CA LEU A 341 -6.23 -6.05 -33.38
C LEU A 341 -7.18 -7.25 -33.50
N ALA A 342 -7.82 -7.68 -32.40
CA ALA A 342 -8.69 -8.85 -32.41
C ALA A 342 -9.85 -8.66 -33.40
N ASN A 343 -10.02 -9.60 -34.33
CA ASN A 343 -11.02 -9.56 -35.40
C ASN A 343 -10.98 -8.29 -36.30
N ASN A 344 -9.86 -7.54 -36.31
CA ASN A 344 -9.68 -6.33 -37.11
C ASN A 344 -8.71 -6.57 -38.28
N LEU A 345 -9.25 -7.04 -39.41
CA LEU A 345 -8.46 -7.34 -40.61
C LEU A 345 -7.76 -6.11 -41.19
N GLU A 346 -8.42 -4.95 -41.17
CA GLU A 346 -7.86 -3.71 -41.71
C GLU A 346 -6.61 -3.29 -40.94
N LEU A 347 -6.68 -3.28 -39.61
CA LEU A 347 -5.51 -2.97 -38.77
C LEU A 347 -4.41 -4.02 -38.92
N ARG A 348 -4.76 -5.31 -39.06
CA ARG A 348 -3.78 -6.37 -39.34
C ARG A 348 -3.02 -6.07 -40.63
N ASP A 349 -3.73 -5.73 -41.70
CA ASP A 349 -3.12 -5.50 -43.01
C ASP A 349 -2.26 -4.23 -43.00
N GLN A 350 -2.69 -3.18 -42.30
CA GLN A 350 -1.87 -1.98 -42.05
C GLN A 350 -0.58 -2.30 -41.31
N LEU A 351 -0.63 -3.14 -40.26
CA LEU A 351 0.57 -3.56 -39.52
C LEU A 351 1.48 -4.43 -40.38
N ILE A 352 0.95 -5.33 -41.22
CA ILE A 352 1.74 -6.15 -42.13
C ILE A 352 2.45 -5.28 -43.17
N GLU A 353 1.79 -4.25 -43.69
CA GLU A 353 2.40 -3.28 -44.61
C GLU A 353 3.49 -2.46 -43.91
N ALA A 354 3.22 -1.98 -42.69
CA ALA A 354 4.17 -1.20 -41.90
C ALA A 354 5.38 -2.01 -41.41
N ALA A 355 5.25 -3.34 -41.26
CA ALA A 355 6.37 -4.22 -40.96
C ALA A 355 7.41 -4.30 -42.08
N ASP A 356 7.14 -3.71 -43.26
CA ASP A 356 8.02 -3.71 -44.44
C ASP A 356 8.49 -5.14 -44.79
N ASP A 357 9.60 -5.33 -45.51
CA ASP A 357 10.15 -6.65 -45.87
C ASP A 357 10.68 -7.50 -44.68
N ASP A 358 10.43 -7.11 -43.42
CA ASP A 358 10.70 -7.96 -42.24
C ASP A 358 9.67 -9.10 -42.13
N GLN A 359 9.99 -10.23 -42.75
CA GLN A 359 9.17 -11.44 -42.74
C GLN A 359 8.89 -11.96 -41.32
N ARG A 360 9.82 -11.79 -40.38
CA ARG A 360 9.63 -12.25 -39.00
C ARG A 360 8.61 -11.35 -38.31
N LEU A 361 8.70 -10.04 -38.45
CA LEU A 361 7.74 -9.11 -37.84
C LEU A 361 6.33 -9.29 -38.45
N ARG A 362 6.23 -9.42 -39.78
CA ARG A 362 4.96 -9.76 -40.47
C ARG A 362 4.32 -11.03 -39.88
N ARG A 363 5.10 -12.11 -39.76
CA ARG A 363 4.62 -13.35 -39.14
C ARG A 363 4.20 -13.16 -37.68
N GLY A 364 4.89 -12.30 -36.94
CA GLY A 364 4.54 -11.93 -35.57
C GLY A 364 3.17 -11.27 -35.47
N VAL A 365 2.83 -10.37 -36.41
CA VAL A 365 1.51 -9.73 -36.51
C VAL A 365 0.41 -10.77 -36.76
N GLU A 366 0.65 -11.71 -37.69
CA GLU A 366 -0.31 -12.78 -37.99
C GLU A 366 -0.59 -13.66 -36.77
N ILE A 367 0.47 -14.12 -36.08
CA ILE A 367 0.35 -14.92 -34.86
C ILE A 367 -0.45 -14.16 -33.80
N ALA A 368 -0.13 -12.88 -33.57
CA ALA A 368 -0.83 -12.05 -32.60
C ALA A 368 -2.31 -11.86 -32.98
N TYR A 369 -2.61 -11.59 -34.25
CA TYR A 369 -3.97 -11.41 -34.76
C TYR A 369 -4.84 -12.65 -34.51
N GLU A 370 -4.37 -13.84 -34.91
CA GLU A 370 -5.10 -15.10 -34.73
C GLU A 370 -5.33 -15.40 -33.25
N ARG A 371 -4.27 -15.27 -32.45
CA ARG A 371 -4.28 -15.53 -31.00
C ARG A 371 -5.27 -14.60 -30.28
N LEU A 372 -5.19 -13.30 -30.52
CA LEU A 372 -6.04 -12.30 -29.89
C LEU A 372 -7.52 -12.48 -30.29
N SER A 373 -7.80 -12.83 -31.54
CA SER A 373 -9.16 -13.07 -32.04
C SER A 373 -9.84 -14.26 -31.35
N ASN A 374 -9.08 -15.36 -31.17
CA ASN A 374 -9.57 -16.55 -30.46
C ASN A 374 -9.80 -16.27 -28.97
N ILE A 375 -8.84 -15.59 -28.31
CA ILE A 375 -8.98 -15.22 -26.90
C ILE A 375 -10.15 -14.26 -26.72
N ALA A 376 -10.30 -13.24 -27.57
CA ALA A 376 -11.41 -12.28 -27.52
C ALA A 376 -12.76 -13.01 -27.55
N SER A 377 -12.92 -13.95 -28.47
CA SER A 377 -14.13 -14.78 -28.57
C SER A 377 -14.43 -15.57 -27.30
N LYS A 378 -13.40 -16.12 -26.65
CA LYS A 378 -13.54 -16.81 -25.36
C LYS A 378 -13.94 -15.85 -24.24
N LEU A 379 -13.28 -14.70 -24.16
CA LEU A 379 -13.55 -13.68 -23.14
C LEU A 379 -14.96 -13.10 -23.29
N ASP A 380 -15.43 -12.85 -24.51
CA ASP A 380 -16.77 -12.33 -24.77
C ASP A 380 -17.87 -13.30 -24.33
N ARG A 381 -17.75 -14.61 -24.62
CA ARG A 381 -18.70 -15.62 -24.11
C ARG A 381 -18.76 -15.65 -22.59
N THR A 382 -17.59 -15.58 -21.93
CA THR A 382 -17.53 -15.52 -20.46
C THR A 382 -18.17 -14.25 -19.92
N LYS A 383 -17.93 -13.11 -20.57
CA LYS A 383 -18.56 -11.82 -20.24
C LYS A 383 -20.08 -11.92 -20.38
N GLU A 384 -20.61 -12.40 -21.51
CA GLU A 384 -22.05 -12.57 -21.72
C GLU A 384 -22.70 -13.44 -20.63
N ALA A 385 -22.06 -14.53 -20.24
CA ALA A 385 -22.54 -15.40 -19.17
C ALA A 385 -22.66 -14.68 -17.81
N ILE A 386 -21.69 -13.81 -17.47
CA ILE A 386 -21.68 -13.02 -16.23
C ILE A 386 -22.90 -12.07 -16.16
N PHE A 387 -23.31 -11.51 -17.29
CA PHE A 387 -24.40 -10.52 -17.37
C PHE A 387 -25.79 -11.11 -17.60
N SER A 388 -25.90 -12.39 -17.98
CA SER A 388 -27.15 -13.06 -18.37
C SER A 388 -28.36 -12.95 -17.42
N SER A 389 -28.13 -12.63 -16.15
CA SER A 389 -29.17 -12.49 -15.10
C SER A 389 -29.21 -11.13 -14.44
N LYS A 390 -28.54 -10.12 -15.00
CA LYS A 390 -28.36 -8.80 -14.39
C LYS A 390 -29.19 -7.74 -15.11
N ALA A 391 -29.70 -6.78 -14.37
CA ALA A 391 -30.54 -5.71 -14.88
C ALA A 391 -29.94 -4.34 -14.55
N PRO A 392 -30.01 -3.36 -15.49
CA PRO A 392 -29.67 -1.97 -15.23
C PRO A 392 -30.44 -1.40 -14.03
N VAL A 393 -29.82 -0.46 -13.32
CA VAL A 393 -30.43 0.27 -12.20
C VAL A 393 -30.21 1.78 -12.38
N ASP A 394 -31.14 2.60 -11.87
CA ASP A 394 -31.09 4.06 -12.04
C ASP A 394 -29.92 4.71 -11.28
N ALA A 395 -29.50 4.11 -10.16
CA ALA A 395 -28.44 4.61 -9.30
C ALA A 395 -27.45 3.48 -8.99
N PRO A 396 -26.60 3.09 -9.96
CA PRO A 396 -25.71 1.96 -9.78
C PRO A 396 -24.59 2.28 -8.78
N VAL A 397 -24.10 1.24 -8.12
CA VAL A 397 -23.07 1.35 -7.10
C VAL A 397 -21.82 0.59 -7.53
N LEU A 398 -20.68 1.26 -7.42
CA LEU A 398 -19.35 0.67 -7.54
C LEU A 398 -18.84 0.36 -6.13
N PHE A 399 -18.74 -0.93 -5.80
CA PHE A 399 -18.11 -1.42 -4.57
C PHE A 399 -16.66 -1.81 -4.88
N LEU A 400 -15.71 -1.19 -4.20
CA LEU A 400 -14.29 -1.54 -4.28
C LEU A 400 -13.83 -2.18 -2.97
N CYS A 401 -13.16 -3.32 -3.08
CA CYS A 401 -12.48 -3.92 -1.95
C CYS A 401 -11.13 -3.19 -1.72
N MET A 402 -10.78 -2.91 -0.46
CA MET A 402 -9.44 -2.48 -0.08
C MET A 402 -8.89 -3.36 1.04
N GLY A 403 -7.63 -3.76 0.95
CA GLY A 403 -6.98 -4.53 2.02
C GLY A 403 -5.94 -5.53 1.54
N GLY A 404 -5.00 -5.84 2.43
CA GLY A 404 -3.93 -6.79 2.19
C GLY A 404 -4.43 -8.21 1.87
N ALA A 405 -3.52 -9.04 1.37
CA ALA A 405 -3.79 -10.47 1.19
C ALA A 405 -4.14 -11.12 2.53
N GLY A 406 -5.17 -11.97 2.57
CA GLY A 406 -5.60 -12.64 3.80
C GLY A 406 -6.33 -11.74 4.82
N ALA A 407 -6.61 -10.47 4.51
CA ALA A 407 -7.30 -9.57 5.43
C ALA A 407 -8.81 -9.88 5.64
N GLY A 408 -9.41 -10.75 4.82
CA GLY A 408 -10.84 -11.09 4.89
C GLY A 408 -11.77 -10.15 4.12
N LYS A 409 -11.41 -9.83 2.87
CA LYS A 409 -12.21 -8.94 1.99
C LYS A 409 -13.58 -9.51 1.59
N THR A 410 -13.92 -10.74 1.99
CA THR A 410 -15.24 -11.35 1.78
C THR A 410 -16.37 -10.54 2.42
N ALA A 411 -16.08 -9.76 3.48
CA ALA A 411 -17.03 -8.83 4.07
C ALA A 411 -17.60 -7.81 3.06
N VAL A 412 -16.86 -7.48 1.99
CA VAL A 412 -17.31 -6.52 0.97
C VAL A 412 -18.41 -7.12 0.09
N GLU A 413 -18.38 -8.43 -0.16
CA GLU A 413 -19.49 -9.12 -0.84
C GLU A 413 -20.77 -9.07 -0.01
N GLU A 414 -20.68 -9.21 1.31
CA GLU A 414 -21.83 -9.08 2.20
C GLU A 414 -22.44 -7.68 2.14
N ILE A 415 -21.59 -6.65 2.08
CA ILE A 415 -22.03 -5.26 1.89
C ILE A 415 -22.73 -5.10 0.53
N ALA A 416 -22.13 -5.59 -0.55
CA ALA A 416 -22.74 -5.51 -1.88
C ALA A 416 -24.09 -6.22 -1.92
N ARG A 417 -24.18 -7.45 -1.40
CA ARG A 417 -25.44 -8.22 -1.32
C ARG A 417 -26.49 -7.51 -0.47
N ALA A 418 -26.12 -6.91 0.66
CA ALA A 418 -27.07 -6.17 1.49
C ALA A 418 -27.63 -4.93 0.77
N HIS A 419 -26.82 -4.25 -0.05
CA HIS A 419 -27.25 -3.06 -0.78
C HIS A 419 -28.09 -3.34 -2.02
N CYS A 420 -27.77 -4.39 -2.79
CA CYS A 420 -28.38 -4.60 -4.12
C CYS A 420 -28.86 -6.03 -4.39
N GLY A 421 -28.91 -6.89 -3.35
CA GLY A 421 -29.23 -8.31 -3.50
C GLY A 421 -28.22 -8.99 -4.42
N GLU A 422 -28.71 -9.86 -5.31
CA GLU A 422 -27.86 -10.52 -6.31
C GLU A 422 -27.68 -9.69 -7.60
N ASN A 423 -28.23 -8.47 -7.68
CA ASN A 423 -28.16 -7.63 -8.89
C ASN A 423 -26.86 -6.81 -8.96
N PHE A 424 -25.73 -7.49 -8.92
CA PHE A 424 -24.40 -6.94 -9.20
C PHE A 424 -23.55 -7.98 -9.94
N VAL A 425 -22.52 -7.50 -10.65
CA VAL A 425 -21.47 -8.35 -11.22
C VAL A 425 -20.19 -8.21 -10.41
N THR A 426 -19.39 -9.27 -10.38
CA THR A 426 -18.08 -9.25 -9.71
C THR A 426 -16.97 -9.25 -10.74
N ALA A 427 -16.12 -8.24 -10.69
CA ALA A 427 -14.89 -8.12 -11.47
C ALA A 427 -13.69 -8.60 -10.62
N SER A 428 -13.48 -9.92 -10.54
CA SER A 428 -12.42 -10.52 -9.71
C SER A 428 -11.28 -11.11 -10.55
N LEU A 429 -10.06 -10.64 -10.29
CA LEU A 429 -8.85 -11.17 -10.92
C LEU A 429 -8.62 -12.64 -10.55
N ASP A 430 -8.94 -13.04 -9.32
CA ASP A 430 -8.71 -14.39 -8.83
C ASP A 430 -9.67 -15.39 -9.51
N GLU A 431 -10.94 -15.02 -9.66
CA GLU A 431 -11.92 -15.86 -10.35
C GLU A 431 -11.70 -15.90 -11.88
N PHE A 432 -11.31 -14.77 -12.48
CA PHE A 432 -11.10 -14.71 -13.93
C PHE A 432 -9.85 -15.46 -14.40
N ARG A 433 -8.83 -15.63 -13.55
CA ARG A 433 -7.70 -16.51 -13.86
C ARG A 433 -8.13 -17.96 -14.04
N LYS A 434 -9.13 -18.44 -13.27
CA LYS A 434 -9.64 -19.81 -13.38
C LYS A 434 -10.35 -20.09 -14.71
N GLN A 435 -10.65 -19.05 -15.49
CA GLN A 435 -11.25 -19.18 -16.83
C GLN A 435 -10.22 -19.47 -17.93
N SER A 436 -8.92 -19.31 -17.64
CA SER A 436 -7.82 -19.69 -18.54
C SER A 436 -7.56 -21.20 -18.46
N ASP A 437 -7.41 -21.84 -19.62
CA ASP A 437 -7.02 -23.24 -19.72
C ASP A 437 -5.56 -23.42 -19.26
N LEU A 438 -4.69 -22.47 -19.58
CA LEU A 438 -3.28 -22.48 -19.18
C LEU A 438 -3.10 -22.36 -17.67
N TYR A 439 -4.01 -21.69 -16.97
CA TYR A 439 -4.05 -21.68 -15.50
C TYR A 439 -4.24 -23.08 -14.91
N VAL A 440 -5.07 -23.93 -15.55
CA VAL A 440 -5.26 -25.33 -15.12
C VAL A 440 -3.94 -26.09 -15.19
N VAL A 441 -3.14 -25.91 -16.25
CA VAL A 441 -1.84 -26.57 -16.38
C VAL A 441 -0.83 -26.08 -15.34
N LEU A 442 -0.73 -24.76 -15.12
CA LEU A 442 0.18 -24.18 -14.14
C LEU A 442 -0.12 -24.67 -12.72
N THR A 443 -1.41 -24.71 -12.37
CA THR A 443 -1.86 -25.19 -11.05
C THR A 443 -1.63 -26.69 -10.88
N ALA A 444 -1.93 -27.50 -11.90
CA ALA A 444 -1.63 -28.93 -11.92
C ALA A 444 -0.12 -29.22 -11.78
N ALA A 445 0.73 -28.35 -12.34
CA ALA A 445 2.18 -28.48 -12.24
C ALA A 445 2.73 -28.01 -10.89
N ASN A 446 1.89 -27.46 -10.01
CA ASN A 446 2.27 -26.86 -8.74
C ASN A 446 3.29 -25.72 -8.93
N HIS A 447 3.12 -24.90 -9.97
CA HIS A 447 3.94 -23.74 -10.27
C HIS A 447 3.25 -22.45 -9.80
N HIS A 448 3.79 -21.80 -8.76
CA HIS A 448 3.12 -20.65 -8.11
C HIS A 448 3.90 -19.33 -8.15
N SER A 449 5.18 -19.35 -8.57
CA SER A 449 5.97 -18.11 -8.61
C SER A 449 5.44 -17.17 -9.69
N ASP A 450 5.11 -17.72 -10.86
CA ASP A 450 4.83 -16.95 -12.07
C ASP A 450 3.41 -17.17 -12.62
N ASP A 451 2.55 -18.01 -12.02
CA ASP A 451 1.17 -18.19 -12.50
C ASP A 451 0.33 -16.92 -12.39
N TYR A 452 0.60 -16.13 -11.34
CA TYR A 452 0.07 -14.80 -11.14
C TYR A 452 0.45 -13.90 -12.30
N ILE A 453 1.71 -13.85 -12.69
CA ILE A 453 2.22 -12.93 -13.72
C ILE A 453 1.82 -13.40 -15.13
N TYR A 454 1.91 -14.71 -15.39
CA TYR A 454 1.69 -15.28 -16.72
C TYR A 454 0.23 -15.16 -17.17
N VAL A 455 -0.74 -15.44 -16.28
CA VAL A 455 -2.17 -15.42 -16.61
C VAL A 455 -2.81 -14.05 -16.32
N GLU A 456 -2.13 -13.16 -15.60
CA GLU A 456 -2.64 -11.83 -15.26
C GLU A 456 -3.13 -11.02 -16.47
N PRO A 457 -2.45 -10.96 -17.63
CA PRO A 457 -2.94 -10.22 -18.79
C PRO A 457 -4.32 -10.69 -19.28
N PHE A 458 -4.55 -12.01 -19.31
CA PHE A 458 -5.85 -12.62 -19.65
C PHE A 458 -6.93 -12.19 -18.67
N ALA A 459 -6.68 -12.36 -17.37
CA ALA A 459 -7.66 -12.08 -16.34
C ALA A 459 -7.92 -10.57 -16.14
N ASN A 460 -6.90 -9.71 -16.31
CA ASN A 460 -7.06 -8.25 -16.33
C ASN A 460 -7.94 -7.81 -17.51
N THR A 461 -7.73 -8.38 -18.70
CA THR A 461 -8.56 -8.04 -19.87
C THR A 461 -10.03 -8.33 -19.59
N LEU A 462 -10.35 -9.54 -19.13
CA LEU A 462 -11.73 -9.90 -18.77
C LEU A 462 -12.28 -8.97 -17.69
N ARG A 463 -11.45 -8.62 -16.70
CA ARG A 463 -11.84 -7.70 -15.61
C ARG A 463 -12.20 -6.31 -16.13
N ASP A 464 -11.39 -5.77 -17.02
CA ASP A 464 -11.60 -4.45 -17.60
C ASP A 464 -12.82 -4.44 -18.53
N TRP A 465 -13.07 -5.53 -19.27
CA TRP A 465 -14.26 -5.70 -20.11
C TRP A 465 -15.54 -5.81 -19.29
N VAL A 466 -15.54 -6.62 -18.23
CA VAL A 466 -16.69 -6.74 -17.30
C VAL A 466 -16.96 -5.40 -16.62
N ALA A 467 -15.93 -4.72 -16.14
CA ALA A 467 -16.09 -3.40 -15.53
C ALA A 467 -16.64 -2.36 -16.54
N SER A 468 -16.13 -2.36 -17.77
CA SER A 468 -16.59 -1.46 -18.82
C SER A 468 -18.05 -1.72 -19.21
N GLN A 469 -18.44 -2.99 -19.35
CA GLN A 469 -19.81 -3.36 -19.66
C GLN A 469 -20.76 -2.97 -18.53
N ALA A 470 -20.41 -3.26 -17.27
CA ALA A 470 -21.22 -2.85 -16.12
C ALA A 470 -21.45 -1.34 -16.08
N ARG A 471 -20.42 -0.56 -16.41
CA ARG A 471 -20.50 0.90 -16.49
C ARG A 471 -21.43 1.39 -17.60
N VAL A 472 -21.34 0.81 -18.79
CA VAL A 472 -22.19 1.17 -19.94
C VAL A 472 -23.65 0.80 -19.68
N ASP A 473 -23.88 -0.39 -19.12
CA ASP A 473 -25.22 -0.93 -18.88
C ASP A 473 -25.83 -0.46 -17.56
N GLN A 474 -25.12 0.37 -16.78
CA GLN A 474 -25.57 0.87 -15.47
C GLN A 474 -25.94 -0.26 -14.50
N ILE A 475 -25.07 -1.28 -14.40
CA ILE A 475 -25.22 -2.43 -13.48
C ILE A 475 -24.26 -2.27 -12.31
N ASN A 476 -24.72 -2.59 -11.09
CA ASN A 476 -23.87 -2.55 -9.90
C ASN A 476 -22.62 -3.44 -10.08
N LEU A 477 -21.48 -2.95 -9.61
CA LEU A 477 -20.19 -3.62 -9.79
C LEU A 477 -19.48 -3.81 -8.45
N LEU A 478 -19.14 -5.04 -8.12
CA LEU A 478 -18.13 -5.36 -7.12
C LEU A 478 -16.78 -5.54 -7.81
N TYR A 479 -15.91 -4.55 -7.67
CA TYR A 479 -14.55 -4.59 -8.17
C TYR A 479 -13.61 -5.18 -7.11
N ASP A 480 -13.28 -6.47 -7.27
CA ASP A 480 -12.43 -7.18 -6.34
C ASP A 480 -10.94 -6.94 -6.64
N GLY A 481 -10.24 -6.53 -5.60
CA GLY A 481 -8.85 -6.08 -5.65
C GLY A 481 -8.33 -5.69 -4.28
N THR A 482 -7.06 -5.31 -4.24
CA THR A 482 -6.44 -4.80 -3.01
C THR A 482 -6.66 -3.30 -2.83
N SER A 483 -6.96 -2.57 -3.90
CA SER A 483 -6.96 -1.11 -3.97
C SER A 483 -5.66 -0.45 -3.48
N ILE A 484 -4.53 -1.16 -3.59
CA ILE A 484 -3.22 -0.75 -3.05
C ILE A 484 -2.11 -0.97 -4.10
N PRO A 485 -1.34 0.07 -4.49
CA PRO A 485 -1.57 1.48 -4.13
C PRO A 485 -2.88 2.00 -4.72
N TYR A 486 -3.50 2.98 -4.05
CA TYR A 486 -4.76 3.56 -4.51
C TYR A 486 -4.57 4.40 -5.78
N ILE A 487 -3.59 5.30 -5.75
CA ILE A 487 -3.21 6.17 -6.87
C ILE A 487 -2.11 5.50 -7.71
N PRO A 488 -2.13 5.60 -9.05
CA PRO A 488 -3.16 6.25 -9.88
C PRO A 488 -4.29 5.31 -10.32
N ARG A 489 -4.11 4.00 -10.17
CA ARG A 489 -4.97 3.00 -10.81
C ARG A 489 -6.41 3.02 -10.28
N TYR A 490 -6.60 2.87 -8.98
CA TYR A 490 -7.93 2.71 -8.40
C TYR A 490 -8.63 4.06 -8.24
N SER A 491 -7.89 5.16 -8.07
CA SER A 491 -8.47 6.50 -8.18
C SER A 491 -9.07 6.73 -9.57
N GLY A 492 -8.37 6.35 -10.64
CA GLY A 492 -8.88 6.48 -12.02
C GLY A 492 -10.14 5.63 -12.28
N ILE A 493 -10.24 4.44 -11.67
CA ILE A 493 -11.48 3.63 -11.72
C ILE A 493 -12.62 4.38 -11.03
N VAL A 494 -12.40 4.88 -9.82
CA VAL A 494 -13.41 5.65 -9.08
C VAL A 494 -13.87 6.88 -9.87
N ASP A 495 -12.95 7.64 -10.46
CA ASP A 495 -13.26 8.79 -11.30
C ASP A 495 -14.14 8.42 -12.50
N THR A 496 -13.74 7.37 -13.23
CA THR A 496 -14.43 6.91 -14.44
C THR A 496 -15.86 6.47 -14.14
N PHE A 497 -16.08 5.75 -13.04
CA PHE A 497 -17.42 5.31 -12.65
C PHE A 497 -18.25 6.46 -12.06
N LYS A 498 -17.62 7.36 -11.29
CA LYS A 498 -18.32 8.53 -10.78
C LYS A 498 -18.85 9.42 -11.90
N GLN A 499 -18.04 9.63 -12.95
CA GLN A 499 -18.45 10.35 -14.15
C GLN A 499 -19.58 9.65 -14.91
N ALA A 500 -19.67 8.31 -14.82
CA ALA A 500 -20.74 7.51 -15.40
C ALA A 500 -22.00 7.43 -14.53
N GLY A 501 -22.11 8.22 -13.46
CA GLY A 501 -23.30 8.30 -12.61
C GLY A 501 -23.33 7.35 -11.42
N PHE A 502 -22.27 6.57 -11.19
CA PHE A 502 -22.25 5.60 -10.10
C PHE A 502 -22.06 6.28 -8.73
N THR A 503 -22.70 5.71 -7.71
CA THR A 503 -22.28 5.89 -6.32
C THR A 503 -21.02 5.06 -6.09
N THR A 504 -19.97 5.65 -5.52
CA THR A 504 -18.68 4.98 -5.34
C THR A 504 -18.41 4.68 -3.87
N PHE A 505 -18.16 3.41 -3.55
CA PHE A 505 -17.97 2.93 -2.19
C PHE A 505 -16.73 2.03 -2.11
N ILE A 506 -15.76 2.41 -1.27
CA ILE A 506 -14.68 1.53 -0.85
C ILE A 506 -14.98 0.96 0.55
N ALA A 507 -14.97 -0.37 0.65
CA ALA A 507 -14.91 -1.06 1.93
C ALA A 507 -13.50 -1.62 2.13
N ALA A 508 -12.77 -1.02 3.07
CA ALA A 508 -11.45 -1.47 3.49
C ALA A 508 -11.58 -2.50 4.62
N VAL A 509 -10.84 -3.60 4.53
CA VAL A 509 -10.74 -4.60 5.59
C VAL A 509 -9.28 -4.73 6.01
N ASP A 510 -9.05 -4.53 7.29
CA ASP A 510 -7.73 -4.60 7.89
C ASP A 510 -7.56 -5.82 8.79
N ALA A 511 -6.36 -6.39 8.75
CA ALA A 511 -5.91 -7.41 9.69
C ALA A 511 -4.46 -7.11 10.09
N PHE A 512 -4.06 -7.56 11.27
CA PHE A 512 -2.66 -7.51 11.70
C PHE A 512 -1.79 -8.40 10.82
N ILE A 513 -0.74 -7.81 10.26
CA ILE A 513 0.34 -8.59 9.64
C ILE A 513 1.23 -9.21 10.72
N VAL A 514 1.59 -8.42 11.72
CA VAL A 514 2.31 -8.82 12.95
C VAL A 514 1.50 -8.28 14.12
N LYS A 515 1.26 -9.13 15.12
CA LYS A 515 0.54 -8.71 16.34
C LYS A 515 1.50 -7.99 17.29
N PRO A 516 1.03 -6.97 18.02
CA PRO A 516 1.78 -6.43 19.15
C PRO A 516 1.98 -7.50 20.22
N ARG A 517 3.22 -7.68 20.68
CA ARG A 517 3.56 -8.67 21.71
C ARG A 517 2.80 -8.39 23.01
N GLY A 518 2.17 -9.40 23.59
CA GLY A 518 1.39 -9.28 24.84
C GLY A 518 -0.08 -8.88 24.63
N ARG A 519 -0.57 -8.83 23.39
CA ARG A 519 -1.98 -8.63 23.03
C ARG A 519 -2.60 -9.87 22.37
N GLU A 520 -1.96 -11.03 22.49
CA GLU A 520 -2.39 -12.26 21.81
C GLU A 520 -3.77 -12.75 22.29
N GLU A 521 -4.10 -12.55 23.57
CA GLU A 521 -5.42 -12.87 24.12
C GLU A 521 -6.52 -11.89 23.65
N GLU A 522 -6.16 -10.62 23.43
CA GLU A 522 -7.08 -9.58 22.90
C GLU A 522 -7.37 -9.79 21.41
N LEU A 523 -6.40 -10.34 20.67
CA LEU A 523 -6.42 -10.50 19.23
C LEU A 523 -6.42 -12.00 18.89
N PRO A 524 -7.54 -12.72 19.06
CA PRO A 524 -7.57 -14.18 18.93
C PRO A 524 -7.30 -14.66 17.50
N ARG A 525 -7.70 -13.89 16.47
CA ARG A 525 -7.49 -14.28 15.07
C ARG A 525 -6.00 -14.38 14.77
N GLU A 526 -5.58 -15.42 14.07
CA GLU A 526 -4.22 -15.52 13.56
C GLU A 526 -3.84 -14.27 12.73
N ALA A 527 -2.58 -13.84 12.81
CA ALA A 527 -2.10 -12.76 11.96
C ALA A 527 -2.27 -13.15 10.48
N ALA A 528 -2.46 -12.15 9.61
CA ALA A 528 -2.67 -12.37 8.18
C ALA A 528 -1.55 -13.23 7.55
N ILE A 529 -0.34 -13.13 8.11
CA ILE A 529 0.78 -13.98 7.75
C ILE A 529 0.50 -15.46 8.01
N GLY A 530 0.11 -15.80 9.23
CA GLY A 530 -0.20 -17.17 9.60
C GLY A 530 -1.33 -17.74 8.74
N SER A 531 -2.35 -16.92 8.45
CA SER A 531 -3.41 -17.30 7.50
C SER A 531 -2.88 -17.59 6.08
N VAL A 532 -1.88 -16.86 5.60
CA VAL A 532 -1.22 -17.13 4.32
C VAL A 532 -0.38 -18.41 4.38
N LYS A 533 0.35 -18.66 5.48
CA LYS A 533 1.09 -19.91 5.72
C LYS A 533 0.16 -21.12 5.76
N HIS A 534 -0.91 -21.06 6.56
CA HIS A 534 -1.87 -22.14 6.67
C HIS A 534 -2.56 -22.43 5.33
N ARG A 535 -2.89 -21.40 4.55
CA ARG A 535 -3.39 -21.58 3.18
C ARG A 535 -2.36 -22.28 2.30
N PHE A 536 -1.09 -21.91 2.39
CA PHE A 536 -0.01 -22.57 1.66
C PHE A 536 0.13 -24.04 2.06
N GLU A 537 0.13 -24.36 3.36
CA GLU A 537 0.22 -25.73 3.85
C GLU A 537 -0.97 -26.58 3.40
N LYS A 538 -2.19 -26.02 3.41
CA LYS A 538 -3.41 -26.72 3.05
C LYS A 538 -3.57 -26.92 1.53
N THR A 539 -3.21 -25.91 0.74
CA THR A 539 -3.53 -25.87 -0.70
C THR A 539 -2.32 -25.98 -1.60
N GLY A 540 -1.11 -25.88 -1.03
CA GLY A 540 0.13 -25.65 -1.78
C GLY A 540 0.28 -24.22 -2.32
N ARG A 541 -0.70 -23.32 -2.12
CA ARG A 541 -0.77 -22.00 -2.79
C ARG A 541 -0.80 -20.82 -1.84
N ALA A 542 0.03 -19.81 -2.11
CA ALA A 542 0.02 -18.52 -1.43
C ALA A 542 0.65 -17.43 -2.31
N LEU A 543 0.26 -16.18 -2.05
CA LEU A 543 0.91 -15.02 -2.65
C LEU A 543 2.39 -14.94 -2.23
N PRO A 544 3.31 -14.50 -3.12
CA PRO A 544 4.69 -14.22 -2.75
C PRO A 544 4.76 -13.30 -1.53
N TRP A 545 5.67 -13.61 -0.61
CA TRP A 545 5.85 -12.88 0.64
C TRP A 545 5.97 -11.37 0.45
N VAL A 546 6.84 -10.95 -0.48
CA VAL A 546 7.07 -9.53 -0.79
C VAL A 546 5.79 -8.81 -1.20
N VAL A 547 4.90 -9.48 -1.96
CA VAL A 547 3.62 -8.92 -2.39
C VAL A 547 2.67 -8.83 -1.19
N ALA A 548 2.58 -9.88 -0.37
CA ALA A 548 1.71 -9.89 0.81
C ALA A 548 2.09 -8.77 1.80
N VAL A 549 3.38 -8.64 2.10
CA VAL A 549 3.94 -7.59 2.97
C VAL A 549 3.67 -6.20 2.40
N ASP A 550 4.00 -5.96 1.13
CA ASP A 550 3.82 -4.66 0.47
C ASP A 550 2.36 -4.18 0.57
N LYS A 551 1.39 -5.05 0.26
CA LYS A 551 -0.04 -4.69 0.31
C LYS A 551 -0.50 -4.37 1.73
N HIS A 552 -0.01 -5.06 2.76
CA HIS A 552 -0.37 -4.74 4.14
C HIS A 552 0.22 -3.44 4.63
N ILE A 553 1.52 -3.19 4.35
CA ILE A 553 2.23 -2.00 4.83
C ILE A 553 1.77 -0.74 4.11
N ARG A 554 1.38 -0.83 2.82
CA ARG A 554 0.87 0.33 2.07
C ARG A 554 -0.61 0.62 2.30
N ALA A 555 -1.37 -0.29 2.92
CA ALA A 555 -2.81 -0.12 3.13
C ALA A 555 -3.17 1.20 3.84
N PRO A 556 -2.48 1.63 4.91
CA PRO A 556 -2.83 2.88 5.59
C PRO A 556 -2.66 4.11 4.71
N GLY A 557 -1.59 4.14 3.91
CA GLY A 557 -1.37 5.23 2.96
C GLY A 557 -2.46 5.28 1.91
N ALA A 558 -2.77 4.14 1.29
CA ALA A 558 -3.84 4.02 0.29
C ALA A 558 -5.22 4.43 0.84
N PHE A 559 -5.51 4.10 2.11
CA PHE A 559 -6.74 4.50 2.79
C PHE A 559 -6.84 6.02 2.97
N LEU A 560 -5.75 6.68 3.41
CA LEU A 560 -5.72 8.14 3.54
C LEU A 560 -5.83 8.84 2.17
N ASP A 561 -5.23 8.28 1.12
CA ASP A 561 -5.37 8.82 -0.24
C ASP A 561 -6.81 8.71 -0.75
N ALA A 562 -7.50 7.60 -0.45
CA ALA A 562 -8.91 7.44 -0.77
C ALA A 562 -9.82 8.37 0.06
N LEU A 563 -9.46 8.65 1.32
CA LEU A 563 -10.22 9.52 2.20
C LEU A 563 -10.30 10.95 1.66
N GLU A 564 -9.24 11.46 1.03
CA GLU A 564 -9.20 12.79 0.41
C GLU A 564 -9.81 12.81 -1.00
N HIS A 565 -10.18 11.66 -1.57
CA HIS A 565 -10.65 11.59 -2.94
C HIS A 565 -12.10 12.07 -3.08
N THR A 566 -12.30 13.15 -3.85
CA THR A 566 -13.59 13.83 -4.00
C THR A 566 -14.62 13.02 -4.80
N ALA A 567 -14.17 12.17 -5.72
CA ALA A 567 -15.05 11.30 -6.52
C ALA A 567 -15.51 10.04 -5.77
N LEU A 568 -14.86 9.68 -4.67
CA LEU A 568 -15.29 8.59 -3.79
C LEU A 568 -16.46 9.08 -2.92
N ASP A 569 -17.63 8.43 -2.87
CA ASP A 569 -18.75 8.87 -2.03
C ASP A 569 -18.66 8.32 -0.60
N LYS A 570 -18.34 7.04 -0.46
CA LYS A 570 -18.29 6.34 0.84
C LYS A 570 -16.98 5.58 1.02
N LEU A 571 -16.43 5.65 2.22
CA LEU A 571 -15.29 4.86 2.67
C LEU A 571 -15.60 4.28 4.05
N SER A 572 -15.38 2.98 4.21
CA SER A 572 -15.50 2.29 5.50
C SER A 572 -14.25 1.47 5.77
N LEU A 573 -13.83 1.40 7.03
CA LEU A 573 -12.74 0.56 7.51
C LEU A 573 -13.30 -0.46 8.50
N PHE A 574 -13.15 -1.74 8.17
CA PHE A 574 -13.45 -2.86 9.03
C PHE A 574 -12.16 -3.47 9.56
N ALA A 575 -12.21 -3.97 10.78
CA ALA A 575 -11.15 -4.79 11.35
C ALA A 575 -11.56 -6.25 11.36
N ASN A 576 -10.57 -7.10 11.15
CA ASN A 576 -10.70 -8.53 11.12
C ASN A 576 -9.71 -9.17 12.10
N ASP A 577 -9.90 -8.92 13.39
CA ASP A 577 -9.00 -9.44 14.44
C ASP A 577 -9.75 -10.29 15.50
N GLY A 578 -11.08 -10.34 15.42
CA GLY A 578 -11.94 -11.10 16.33
C GLY A 578 -12.16 -12.55 15.89
N GLU A 579 -13.29 -13.12 16.29
CA GLU A 579 -13.70 -14.45 15.87
C GLU A 579 -13.85 -14.55 14.33
N MET A 580 -13.76 -15.77 13.81
CA MET A 580 -13.96 -16.02 12.37
C MET A 580 -15.30 -15.43 11.91
N ASP A 581 -15.26 -14.72 10.77
CA ASP A 581 -16.42 -14.04 10.16
C ASP A 581 -17.07 -12.91 10.99
N ARG A 582 -16.43 -12.45 12.07
CA ARG A 582 -16.91 -11.32 12.88
C ARG A 582 -16.08 -10.06 12.63
N HIS A 583 -16.21 -9.52 11.42
CA HIS A 583 -15.71 -8.19 11.10
C HIS A 583 -16.46 -7.13 11.91
N TYR A 584 -15.76 -6.09 12.37
CA TYR A 584 -16.37 -4.95 13.06
C TYR A 584 -15.92 -3.63 12.45
N LEU A 585 -16.79 -2.62 12.48
CA LEU A 585 -16.51 -1.30 11.93
C LEU A 585 -15.54 -0.53 12.84
N VAL A 586 -14.45 -0.04 12.26
CA VAL A 586 -13.47 0.82 12.94
C VAL A 586 -13.77 2.29 12.66
N ALA A 587 -14.06 2.62 11.40
CA ALA A 587 -14.34 3.98 10.96
C ALA A 587 -15.17 4.01 9.67
N GLU A 588 -15.92 5.09 9.46
CA GLU A 588 -16.62 5.34 8.19
C GLU A 588 -16.77 6.83 7.88
N THR A 589 -16.95 7.18 6.61
CA THR A 589 -17.11 8.57 6.17
C THR A 589 -18.57 9.00 6.11
N PHE A 590 -18.81 10.28 6.41
CA PHE A 590 -20.09 10.95 6.22
C PHE A 590 -19.89 12.36 5.64
N SER A 591 -20.93 12.88 4.97
CA SER A 591 -21.00 14.30 4.61
C SER A 591 -21.66 15.09 5.74
N PHE A 592 -20.97 16.13 6.20
CA PHE A 592 -21.36 16.96 7.33
C PHE A 592 -21.36 18.44 6.92
N THR A 593 -22.37 19.18 7.39
CA THR A 593 -22.35 20.64 7.33
C THR A 593 -21.39 21.20 8.37
N VAL A 594 -21.05 22.50 8.25
CA VAL A 594 -20.21 23.21 9.23
C VAL A 594 -20.80 23.11 10.65
N ASP A 595 -22.12 23.24 10.79
CA ASP A 595 -22.79 23.18 12.10
C ASP A 595 -22.77 21.77 12.69
N GLN A 596 -22.87 20.73 11.86
CA GLN A 596 -22.72 19.34 12.33
C GLN A 596 -21.27 19.04 12.77
N VAL A 597 -20.26 19.63 12.13
CA VAL A 597 -18.87 19.54 12.59
C VAL A 597 -18.70 20.24 13.95
N ARG A 598 -19.34 21.40 14.15
CA ARG A 598 -19.34 22.09 15.45
C ARG A 598 -20.02 21.28 16.54
N ASP A 599 -21.14 20.63 16.25
CA ASP A 599 -21.82 19.73 17.19
C ASP A 599 -20.91 18.56 17.60
N LEU A 600 -20.21 17.91 16.65
CA LEU A 600 -19.22 16.88 16.98
C LEU A 600 -18.11 17.40 17.91
N GLN A 601 -17.61 18.62 17.64
CA GLN A 601 -16.58 19.25 18.47
C GLN A 601 -17.08 19.51 19.89
N GLU A 602 -18.30 20.01 20.05
CA GLU A 602 -18.92 20.26 21.35
C GLU A 602 -19.17 18.96 22.12
N ARG A 603 -19.69 17.94 21.46
CA ARG A 603 -19.92 16.62 22.07
C ARG A 603 -18.61 15.97 22.54
N GLN A 604 -17.52 16.10 21.78
CA GLN A 604 -16.20 15.64 22.21
C GLN A 604 -15.69 16.39 23.46
N ARG A 605 -15.89 17.72 23.52
CA ARG A 605 -15.51 18.53 24.70
C ARG A 605 -16.33 18.17 25.93
N ASN A 606 -17.60 17.81 25.72
CA ASN A 606 -18.55 17.47 26.78
C ASN A 606 -18.52 15.98 27.18
N GLY A 607 -17.73 15.14 26.49
CA GLY A 607 -17.63 13.71 26.78
C GLY A 607 -18.91 12.93 26.44
N THR A 608 -19.59 13.30 25.35
CA THR A 608 -20.82 12.66 24.84
C THR A 608 -20.70 12.26 23.37
N LEU A 609 -19.47 12.18 22.85
CA LEU A 609 -19.23 11.85 21.45
C LEU A 609 -19.62 10.41 21.16
N ALA A 610 -19.26 9.45 22.01
CA ALA A 610 -19.53 8.03 21.81
C ALA A 610 -21.02 7.73 21.69
N GLU A 611 -21.87 8.39 22.48
CA GLU A 611 -23.33 8.28 22.40
C GLU A 611 -23.85 8.83 21.07
N ALA A 612 -23.40 10.03 20.69
CA ALA A 612 -23.78 10.66 19.43
C ALA A 612 -23.38 9.85 18.20
N LEU A 613 -22.24 9.16 18.26
CA LEU A 613 -21.81 8.26 17.19
C LEU A 613 -22.71 7.01 17.10
N ARG A 614 -23.33 6.56 18.20
CA ARG A 614 -24.33 5.47 18.15
C ARG A 614 -25.63 5.96 17.50
N GLU A 615 -26.09 7.14 17.91
CA GLU A 615 -27.25 7.80 17.30
C GLU A 615 -27.03 7.98 15.79
N LEU A 616 -25.83 8.43 15.39
CA LEU A 616 -25.46 8.61 13.99
C LEU A 616 -25.63 7.33 13.15
N ILE A 617 -25.21 6.17 13.67
CA ILE A 617 -25.40 4.88 12.98
C ILE A 617 -26.89 4.56 12.83
N ARG A 618 -27.69 4.77 13.88
CA ARG A 618 -29.12 4.47 13.89
C ARG A 618 -29.90 5.38 12.95
N GLU A 619 -29.57 6.66 12.93
CA GLU A 619 -30.38 7.70 12.29
C GLU A 619 -30.00 7.99 10.84
N ARG A 620 -28.74 7.76 10.44
CA ARG A 620 -28.32 8.04 9.06
C ARG A 620 -28.40 6.84 8.13
N ASP A 621 -29.17 7.00 7.06
CA ASP A 621 -29.28 6.01 5.98
C ASP A 621 -27.93 5.70 5.32
N SER A 622 -27.01 6.66 5.33
CA SER A 622 -25.66 6.49 4.79
C SER A 622 -24.72 5.70 5.70
N SER A 623 -25.16 5.20 6.86
CA SER A 623 -24.32 4.34 7.71
C SER A 623 -24.20 2.93 7.12
N THR A 624 -22.97 2.42 7.07
CA THR A 624 -22.69 1.09 6.51
C THR A 624 -23.33 -0.02 7.35
N LEU A 625 -23.34 0.08 8.68
CA LEU A 625 -23.98 -0.94 9.52
C LEU A 625 -25.50 -0.93 9.37
N ARG A 626 -26.11 0.24 9.21
CA ARG A 626 -27.55 0.35 8.94
C ARG A 626 -27.91 -0.25 7.59
N GLY A 627 -27.10 -0.02 6.55
CA GLY A 627 -27.23 -0.67 5.25
C GLY A 627 -27.14 -2.20 5.36
N LEU A 628 -26.13 -2.71 6.08
CA LEU A 628 -25.95 -4.14 6.33
C LEU A 628 -27.10 -4.79 7.11
N ALA A 629 -27.74 -4.03 8.00
CA ALA A 629 -28.89 -4.51 8.77
C ALA A 629 -30.16 -4.65 7.92
N GLY A 630 -30.25 -3.98 6.76
CA GLY A 630 -31.42 -4.07 5.87
C GLY A 630 -32.72 -3.60 6.51
N GLY A 631 -32.64 -2.70 7.49
CA GLY A 631 -33.80 -2.19 8.25
C GLY A 631 -34.19 -3.03 9.48
N ASP A 632 -33.48 -4.12 9.78
CA ASP A 632 -33.68 -4.93 11.00
C ASP A 632 -32.97 -4.28 12.22
N PRO A 633 -33.73 -3.78 13.22
CA PRO A 633 -33.13 -3.14 14.40
C PRO A 633 -32.31 -4.09 15.26
N ASP A 634 -32.73 -5.35 15.40
CA ASP A 634 -32.04 -6.33 16.25
C ASP A 634 -30.69 -6.71 15.63
N ARG A 635 -30.67 -6.87 14.31
CA ARG A 635 -29.43 -7.09 13.55
C ARG A 635 -28.50 -5.88 13.61
N LEU A 636 -29.05 -4.66 13.58
CA LEU A 636 -28.24 -3.44 13.73
C LEU A 636 -27.55 -3.38 15.10
N GLU A 637 -28.28 -3.65 16.18
CA GLU A 637 -27.72 -3.70 17.53
C GLU A 637 -26.67 -4.84 17.65
N GLU A 638 -26.89 -6.00 17.02
CA GLU A 638 -25.88 -7.07 16.97
C GLU A 638 -24.60 -6.62 16.27
N LEU A 639 -24.71 -5.94 15.11
CA LEU A 639 -23.56 -5.41 14.38
C LEU A 639 -22.82 -4.33 15.18
N MET A 640 -23.55 -3.43 15.85
CA MET A 640 -22.96 -2.40 16.71
C MET A 640 -22.26 -2.99 17.92
N ALA A 641 -22.81 -4.05 18.53
CA ALA A 641 -22.23 -4.75 19.67
C ALA A 641 -20.90 -5.44 19.36
N ARG A 642 -20.58 -5.67 18.08
CA ARG A 642 -19.27 -6.22 17.65
C ARG A 642 -18.12 -5.22 17.81
N ILE A 643 -18.39 -3.91 17.91
CA ILE A 643 -17.34 -2.89 18.04
C ILE A 643 -16.77 -2.92 19.47
N PRO A 644 -15.50 -3.33 19.66
CA PRO A 644 -14.96 -3.53 20.99
C PRO A 644 -14.60 -2.20 21.66
N ALA A 645 -14.79 -2.15 22.98
CA ALA A 645 -14.40 -1.01 23.82
C ALA A 645 -14.94 0.36 23.34
N TRP A 646 -16.16 0.40 22.78
CA TRP A 646 -16.83 1.63 22.37
C TRP A 646 -17.13 2.51 23.59
N SER A 647 -16.30 3.53 23.79
CA SER A 647 -16.35 4.46 24.91
C SER A 647 -15.80 5.83 24.52
N GLU A 648 -16.07 6.87 25.32
CA GLU A 648 -15.54 8.22 25.11
C GLU A 648 -14.00 8.25 25.01
N ALA A 649 -13.31 7.32 25.68
CA ALA A 649 -11.85 7.24 25.63
C ALA A 649 -11.29 6.64 24.34
N ASN A 650 -12.14 6.05 23.49
CA ASN A 650 -11.74 5.26 22.32
C ASN A 650 -12.49 5.65 21.03
N VAL A 651 -13.13 6.82 20.99
CA VAL A 651 -13.78 7.34 19.79
C VAL A 651 -13.11 8.65 19.34
N GLY A 652 -13.30 9.01 18.08
CA GLY A 652 -12.78 10.26 17.52
C GLY A 652 -13.34 10.54 16.13
N TYR A 653 -12.81 11.58 15.50
CA TYR A 653 -13.15 11.91 14.13
C TYR A 653 -12.00 12.65 13.43
N GLN A 654 -12.04 12.72 12.10
CA GLN A 654 -11.17 13.56 11.27
C GLN A 654 -12.02 14.32 10.25
N VAL A 655 -11.62 15.54 9.90
CA VAL A 655 -12.40 16.42 9.03
C VAL A 655 -11.58 16.81 7.80
N TYR A 656 -12.16 16.57 6.63
CA TYR A 656 -11.60 16.86 5.33
C TYR A 656 -12.53 17.79 4.55
N SER A 657 -11.96 18.65 3.71
CA SER A 657 -12.74 19.52 2.84
C SER A 657 -13.38 18.66 1.74
N TYR A 658 -14.68 18.83 1.48
CA TYR A 658 -15.38 18.05 0.46
C TYR A 658 -16.47 18.89 -0.22
N LYS A 659 -16.18 19.41 -1.42
CA LYS A 659 -17.08 20.32 -2.15
C LYS A 659 -17.43 21.54 -1.27
N ASN A 660 -18.73 21.81 -1.09
CA ASN A 660 -19.28 22.87 -0.23
C ASN A 660 -19.56 22.38 1.22
N GLU A 661 -19.16 21.16 1.55
CA GLU A 661 -19.37 20.50 2.84
C GLU A 661 -18.06 19.94 3.40
N HIS A 662 -18.15 19.18 4.48
CA HIS A 662 -17.04 18.45 5.08
C HIS A 662 -17.24 16.95 4.96
N ARG A 663 -16.19 16.25 4.53
CA ARG A 663 -16.08 14.81 4.70
C ARG A 663 -15.52 14.53 6.07
N VAL A 664 -16.32 13.87 6.90
CA VAL A 664 -15.93 13.49 8.26
C VAL A 664 -15.69 11.99 8.30
N LEU A 665 -14.47 11.58 8.65
CA LEU A 665 -14.20 10.20 9.04
C LEU A 665 -14.56 10.07 10.52
N VAL A 666 -15.64 9.35 10.81
CA VAL A 666 -16.02 8.99 12.18
C VAL A 666 -15.24 7.75 12.58
N ILE A 667 -14.63 7.76 13.76
CA ILE A 667 -13.78 6.68 14.28
C ILE A 667 -14.44 6.10 15.54
N TYR A 668 -14.94 4.88 15.43
CA TYR A 668 -15.60 4.14 16.51
C TYR A 668 -14.60 3.39 17.41
N ASN A 669 -13.38 3.16 16.90
CA ASN A 669 -12.30 2.53 17.66
C ASN A 669 -10.94 3.18 17.34
N ALA A 670 -10.58 4.22 18.11
CA ALA A 670 -9.37 5.00 17.93
C ALA A 670 -8.09 4.19 18.20
N ARG A 671 -8.13 3.23 19.12
CA ARG A 671 -7.04 2.28 19.37
C ARG A 671 -6.75 1.44 18.13
N ARG A 672 -7.78 0.85 17.53
CA ARG A 672 -7.60 0.03 16.33
C ARG A 672 -7.20 0.85 15.10
N MET A 673 -7.67 2.08 15.01
CA MET A 673 -7.23 3.02 13.97
C MET A 673 -5.73 3.33 14.08
N VAL A 674 -5.20 3.48 15.30
CA VAL A 674 -3.74 3.63 15.50
C VAL A 674 -2.98 2.37 15.10
N ASP A 675 -3.45 1.19 15.51
CA ASP A 675 -2.85 -0.09 15.11
C ASP A 675 -2.76 -0.21 13.58
N PHE A 676 -3.84 0.17 12.87
CA PHE A 676 -3.87 0.21 11.40
C PHE A 676 -2.80 1.15 10.83
N LEU A 677 -2.71 2.38 11.34
CA LEU A 677 -1.75 3.37 10.86
C LEU A 677 -0.29 2.96 11.18
N GLU A 678 -0.03 2.45 12.38
CA GLU A 678 1.30 1.99 12.79
C GLU A 678 1.81 0.80 11.98
N LYS A 679 0.91 -0.06 11.47
CA LYS A 679 1.28 -1.11 10.51
C LYS A 679 2.02 -0.55 9.29
N GLY A 680 1.69 0.67 8.88
CA GLY A 680 2.37 1.34 7.78
C GLY A 680 3.86 1.57 8.05
N GLN A 681 4.30 1.58 9.31
CA GLN A 681 5.69 1.86 9.68
C GLN A 681 6.62 0.65 9.51
N LEU A 682 6.08 -0.56 9.40
CA LEU A 682 6.86 -1.80 9.29
C LEU A 682 7.78 -1.81 8.06
N ASN A 683 8.79 -2.69 8.09
CA ASN A 683 9.78 -2.81 7.02
C ASN A 683 9.24 -3.62 5.83
N PRO A 684 9.07 -3.02 4.64
CA PRO A 684 8.59 -3.76 3.48
C PRO A 684 9.61 -4.74 2.89
N ASN A 685 10.89 -4.61 3.26
CA ASN A 685 11.97 -5.40 2.67
C ASN A 685 12.34 -6.63 3.51
N ALA A 686 11.65 -6.89 4.61
CA ALA A 686 11.89 -8.06 5.45
C ALA A 686 11.67 -9.36 4.66
N SER A 687 12.52 -10.36 4.81
CA SER A 687 12.32 -11.71 4.25
C SER A 687 11.59 -12.67 5.19
N GLY A 688 11.29 -12.22 6.43
CA GLY A 688 10.56 -12.97 7.46
C GLY A 688 9.97 -12.04 8.52
N GLU A 689 9.21 -12.60 9.47
CA GLU A 689 8.43 -11.84 10.45
C GLU A 689 9.27 -10.95 11.36
N GLU A 690 10.41 -11.46 11.84
CA GLU A 690 11.31 -10.72 12.74
C GLU A 690 11.85 -9.43 12.09
N GLY A 691 12.12 -9.49 10.79
CA GLY A 691 12.61 -8.35 10.02
C GLY A 691 11.58 -7.23 9.84
N LEU A 692 10.28 -7.51 9.99
CA LEU A 692 9.22 -6.49 9.79
C LEU A 692 9.31 -5.36 10.82
N LEU A 693 9.83 -5.64 12.02
CA LEU A 693 10.01 -4.64 13.07
C LEU A 693 11.30 -3.83 12.91
N HIS A 694 12.21 -4.17 11.98
CA HIS A 694 13.41 -3.39 11.74
C HIS A 694 13.07 -2.02 11.13
N LYS A 695 13.50 -0.91 11.74
CA LYS A 695 13.20 0.44 11.22
C LYS A 695 13.87 0.69 9.87
N HIS A 696 13.03 0.88 8.85
CA HIS A 696 13.46 1.33 7.54
C HIS A 696 14.06 2.76 7.60
N ALA A 697 14.96 3.11 6.68
CA ALA A 697 15.62 4.41 6.63
C ALA A 697 14.65 5.59 6.52
N SER A 698 13.48 5.39 5.92
CA SER A 698 12.40 6.38 5.89
C SER A 698 11.87 6.78 7.27
N LEU A 699 12.23 6.04 8.33
CA LEU A 699 11.88 6.31 9.73
C LEU A 699 13.10 6.72 10.57
N ALA A 700 14.18 7.18 9.94
CA ALA A 700 15.39 7.65 10.62
C ALA A 700 15.13 8.82 11.59
N PHE A 701 14.01 9.54 11.46
CA PHE A 701 13.59 10.59 12.38
C PHE A 701 12.85 10.05 13.63
N HIS A 702 12.33 8.82 13.58
CA HIS A 702 11.38 8.33 14.58
C HIS A 702 12.08 7.79 15.83
N ILE A 703 12.05 8.58 16.90
CA ILE A 703 12.62 8.22 18.21
C ILE A 703 11.49 7.74 19.15
N ASP A 704 11.48 6.45 19.50
CA ASP A 704 10.62 5.90 20.58
C ASP A 704 11.51 5.71 21.82
N PRO A 705 11.27 6.42 22.94
CA PRO A 705 12.11 6.30 24.13
C PRO A 705 11.85 4.97 24.87
N ARG A 706 10.84 4.21 24.47
CA ARG A 706 10.43 2.97 25.13
C ARG A 706 10.93 1.71 24.41
N THR A 707 11.72 1.85 23.35
CA THR A 707 12.41 0.70 22.71
C THR A 707 13.84 0.60 23.23
N ARG A 708 14.30 -0.63 23.46
CA ARG A 708 15.70 -0.91 23.80
C ARG A 708 16.63 -0.76 22.61
N ALA A 709 16.10 -0.97 21.41
CA ALA A 709 16.83 -0.90 20.16
C ALA A 709 16.26 0.23 19.31
N PRO A 710 16.94 1.38 19.19
CA PRO A 710 16.44 2.51 18.38
C PRO A 710 16.20 2.17 16.91
N TRP A 711 16.79 1.09 16.40
CA TRP A 711 16.55 0.53 15.06
C TRP A 711 15.36 -0.44 14.98
N THR A 712 14.54 -0.62 16.03
CA THR A 712 13.33 -1.45 16.00
C THR A 712 12.06 -0.67 16.30
N ILE A 713 10.98 -1.04 15.62
CA ILE A 713 9.64 -0.49 15.78
C ILE A 713 8.95 -1.22 16.92
N ARG A 714 8.24 -0.46 17.76
CA ARG A 714 7.33 -0.99 18.76
C ARG A 714 5.90 -0.68 18.32
N LEU A 715 5.09 -1.73 18.15
CA LEU A 715 3.65 -1.60 17.89
C LEU A 715 2.89 -1.20 19.15
N GLN A 716 1.75 -0.53 18.98
CA GLN A 716 0.94 0.01 20.07
C GLN A 716 0.65 -1.04 21.17
N ASP A 717 0.89 -0.60 22.40
CA ASP A 717 0.65 -1.34 23.65
C ASP A 717 1.36 -2.71 23.72
N SER A 718 2.37 -2.93 22.87
CA SER A 718 3.28 -4.08 23.03
C SER A 718 3.85 -4.05 24.45
N ALA A 719 3.84 -5.19 25.15
CA ALA A 719 4.41 -5.29 26.48
C ALA A 719 5.84 -4.73 26.47
N ALA A 720 6.13 -3.80 27.38
CA ALA A 720 7.51 -3.42 27.59
C ALA A 720 8.28 -4.67 28.05
N GLU A 721 9.40 -5.00 27.41
CA GLU A 721 10.31 -5.97 28.01
C GLU A 721 10.69 -5.42 29.39
N ARG A 722 10.20 -6.06 30.45
CA ARG A 722 10.30 -5.58 31.84
C ARG A 722 11.70 -5.04 32.10
N ILE A 723 11.79 -3.75 32.41
CA ILE A 723 12.98 -3.16 33.03
C ILE A 723 12.85 -3.50 34.52
N PRO A 724 13.79 -4.20 35.15
CA PRO A 724 13.88 -4.21 36.59
C PRO A 724 14.47 -2.86 37.03
N ASP A 725 13.67 -1.79 36.98
CA ASP A 725 14.07 -0.51 37.60
C ASP A 725 12.87 0.40 37.88
N ASP A 726 12.71 0.81 39.14
CA ASP A 726 11.54 1.49 39.73
C ASP A 726 11.28 2.93 39.25
N ARG A 727 11.98 3.40 38.20
CA ARG A 727 11.91 4.80 37.75
C ARG A 727 10.83 5.09 36.70
N LEU A 728 10.30 4.08 36.00
CA LEU A 728 9.28 4.25 34.96
C LEU A 728 7.91 4.74 35.50
N GLN A 729 7.63 4.57 36.80
CA GLN A 729 6.38 5.05 37.40
C GLN A 729 6.30 6.59 37.50
N ARG A 730 7.41 7.33 37.35
CA ARG A 730 7.38 8.81 37.39
C ARG A 730 6.86 9.45 36.11
N PHE A 731 6.96 8.79 34.95
CA PHE A 731 6.55 9.36 33.65
C PHE A 731 5.03 9.53 33.48
N TYR A 732 4.21 8.86 34.29
CA TYR A 732 2.74 8.97 34.23
C TYR A 732 2.13 9.96 35.23
N ARG A 733 2.94 10.64 36.08
CA ARG A 733 2.42 11.55 37.13
C ARG A 733 2.78 13.03 36.97
N SER A 734 3.66 13.41 36.05
CA SER A 734 3.95 14.83 35.77
C SER A 734 3.46 15.24 34.40
N GLY A 735 2.16 15.54 34.33
CA GLY A 735 1.47 16.02 33.14
C GLY A 735 0.00 16.33 33.42
N LEU A 736 -0.26 17.01 34.55
CA LEU A 736 -1.44 17.85 34.76
C LEU A 736 -1.01 19.30 34.51
#